data_AF-A0AAF0TE58-F1
#
_entry.id   AF-A0AAF0TE58-F1
#
_cell.length_a   1.000
_cell.length_b   1.000
_cell.length_c   1.000
_cell.angle_alpha   90.00
_cell.angle_beta   90.00
_cell.angle_gamma   90.00
#
_symmetry.space_group_name_H-M   'P 1'
#
loop_
_entity.id
_entity.type
_entity.pdbx_description
1 polymer ?
#
loop_
_entity_poly.entity_id
_entity_poly.type
_entity_poly.pdbx_seq_one_letter_code
_entity_poly.pdbx_strand_id
1 'polypeptide(L)'
;FLLAVHFENKSADIIMESKFSHDIEPVAQDCENNEQFGSRDRRDIENQLPDSVLILNGMKVNYENVCEILWRAAVEDNWRLAEQIFNKDPSFVRQTISDQLGTILHIAATTKSTRFVRELMKLIEVSDLEVKNKYGNTAFFLAAGSGFIEIVKAMRGKNENLPNIRGYQERLPITLAALKGYKAMVSYLFEVTSFDVIQQQERLDLLRHTTQNEMYDVALYILKKDRKLASETLQESVSVLHILSGKSLVISNREENLKRFIEGGYSPVWSKFISLIFMARSQFFTLLKLLQTSGVLPERYVPEKQAGLLLEELLAECKRSAKDKLSDVLINEGLIRWAAIAGNVEFLVLVIHSYPDLINYLDLKGRTIFHVAVLLREEKILSLIHQIGGMKDSHLPRCDIDGNNIIHLAGRLGVTNYVDKDKIMPPSFLKVSGAALQMQREIMWFKEVEKLLPPSHHQMRNKAGKMPRELFTEEHKLLLKEGERWMKDTANSCMIVAALIATMVFAAGFTVPGGNNGDNGIPILLKFNGFAVFVISDAVALFSSIISIIMFLSILTSRYAEGDFLVSLPAKLFFGLTALFVSIVSMLLAFTATFFLVYSNHTGWEPKLIAACAGIPIALFGCLQYKLWFDVAKSTYSSRFFLRPGKHKLF
;
A
#
# COMPACT_ATOMS: atom_id res chain seq x y z
N PHE A 1 24.10 -11.03 2.88
CA PHE A 1 24.27 -10.23 1.65
C PHE A 1 23.43 -10.88 0.57
N LEU A 2 22.13 -10.59 0.62
CA LEU A 2 21.05 -11.17 -0.18
C LEU A 2 19.91 -10.14 -0.09
N LEU A 3 19.20 -9.92 -1.22
CA LEU A 3 18.09 -8.97 -1.48
C LEU A 3 18.47 -7.72 -2.27
N ALA A 4 18.26 -7.77 -3.58
CA ALA A 4 17.37 -6.86 -4.32
C ALA A 4 17.29 -7.34 -5.78
N VAL A 5 16.16 -7.08 -6.44
CA VAL A 5 15.86 -7.39 -7.85
C VAL A 5 15.29 -8.80 -8.11
N HIS A 6 14.13 -9.07 -7.52
CA HIS A 6 13.19 -10.05 -8.07
C HIS A 6 11.76 -9.59 -7.75
N PHE A 7 11.21 -8.67 -8.54
CA PHE A 7 9.77 -8.38 -8.65
C PHE A 7 9.51 -7.42 -9.82
N GLU A 8 9.78 -7.86 -11.04
CA GLU A 8 9.30 -7.20 -12.28
C GLU A 8 9.48 -8.17 -13.45
N ASN A 9 8.67 -9.24 -13.47
CA ASN A 9 8.38 -10.06 -14.66
C ASN A 9 7.43 -11.19 -14.27
N LYS A 10 6.13 -10.88 -14.12
CA LYS A 10 5.08 -11.90 -14.09
C LYS A 10 3.68 -11.37 -14.43
N SER A 11 3.62 -10.50 -15.43
CA SER A 11 2.35 -9.97 -15.97
C SER A 11 2.28 -9.98 -17.51
N ALA A 12 3.18 -10.73 -18.18
CA ALA A 12 3.11 -10.97 -19.62
C ALA A 12 2.53 -12.35 -20.00
N ASP A 13 2.51 -13.32 -19.08
CA ASP A 13 1.92 -14.63 -19.31
C ASP A 13 0.75 -14.82 -18.36
N ILE A 14 -0.47 -14.57 -18.87
CA ILE A 14 -1.73 -15.26 -18.58
C ILE A 14 -2.81 -14.52 -19.40
N ILE A 15 -3.59 -15.29 -20.16
CA ILE A 15 -4.62 -14.92 -21.16
C ILE A 15 -4.11 -14.87 -22.61
N MET A 16 -3.59 -16.00 -23.09
CA MET A 16 -4.02 -16.56 -24.36
C MET A 16 -4.37 -18.03 -24.11
N GLU A 17 -5.58 -18.27 -23.60
CA GLU A 17 -6.29 -19.54 -23.79
C GLU A 17 -7.74 -19.43 -23.29
N SER A 18 -8.69 -19.32 -24.22
CA SER A 18 -9.90 -20.16 -24.22
C SER A 18 -10.61 -20.14 -25.58
N LYS A 19 -10.25 -21.16 -26.38
CA LYS A 19 -11.06 -21.99 -27.28
C LYS A 19 -12.02 -21.32 -28.28
N PHE A 20 -11.69 -21.45 -29.56
CA PHE A 20 -12.53 -22.14 -30.56
C PHE A 20 -11.68 -22.57 -31.77
N SER A 21 -11.35 -23.86 -31.86
CA SER A 21 -11.27 -24.60 -33.12
C SER A 21 -11.09 -26.09 -32.85
N HIS A 22 -12.08 -26.88 -33.24
CA HIS A 22 -11.95 -28.32 -33.41
C HIS A 22 -11.10 -28.61 -34.66
N ASP A 23 -10.23 -29.60 -34.50
CA ASP A 23 -9.71 -30.57 -35.47
C ASP A 23 -9.02 -30.05 -36.74
N ILE A 24 -7.71 -30.29 -36.84
CA ILE A 24 -7.10 -31.36 -37.65
C ILE A 24 -5.58 -31.38 -37.35
N GLU A 25 -5.13 -32.48 -36.75
CA GLU A 25 -3.74 -32.99 -36.68
C GLU A 25 -3.58 -34.08 -37.79
N PRO A 26 -2.41 -34.71 -38.10
CA PRO A 26 -1.17 -34.83 -37.30
C PRO A 26 0.20 -34.93 -38.05
N VAL A 27 1.26 -35.11 -37.23
CA VAL A 27 2.56 -35.82 -37.44
C VAL A 27 3.77 -35.08 -38.03
N ALA A 28 4.80 -34.81 -37.18
CA ALA A 28 6.08 -35.55 -37.18
C ALA A 28 7.04 -35.09 -36.05
N GLN A 29 7.80 -36.06 -35.55
CA GLN A 29 8.60 -36.13 -34.31
C GLN A 29 10.05 -35.59 -34.40
N ASP A 30 10.54 -35.22 -33.21
CA ASP A 30 11.86 -35.42 -32.59
C ASP A 30 13.17 -34.89 -33.25
N CYS A 31 13.88 -34.03 -32.51
CA CYS A 31 15.18 -34.38 -31.89
C CYS A 31 15.73 -33.21 -31.03
N GLU A 32 16.00 -33.51 -29.76
CA GLU A 32 16.78 -32.71 -28.80
C GLU A 32 18.29 -32.74 -29.14
N ASN A 33 19.04 -31.65 -28.91
CA ASN A 33 20.03 -31.55 -27.81
C ASN A 33 21.00 -30.35 -27.91
N ASN A 34 21.36 -29.89 -26.71
CA ASN A 34 22.31 -28.86 -26.26
C ASN A 34 23.63 -28.68 -27.05
N GLU A 35 24.17 -27.46 -27.06
CA GLU A 35 25.44 -27.15 -26.39
C GLU A 35 25.74 -25.64 -26.23
N GLN A 36 26.61 -25.34 -25.27
CA GLN A 36 26.93 -24.07 -24.61
C GLN A 36 27.47 -22.96 -25.52
N PHE A 37 27.21 -21.70 -25.16
CA PHE A 37 28.19 -20.62 -25.38
C PHE A 37 28.32 -19.70 -24.17
N GLY A 38 29.56 -19.64 -23.67
CA GLY A 38 29.99 -18.86 -22.52
C GLY A 38 30.13 -17.36 -22.79
N SER A 39 30.14 -16.63 -21.68
CA SER A 39 30.47 -15.22 -21.50
C SER A 39 31.75 -14.76 -22.21
N ARG A 40 31.66 -13.67 -22.98
CA ARG A 40 32.75 -12.69 -23.19
C ARG A 40 32.17 -11.27 -23.36
N ASP A 41 33.03 -10.31 -23.07
CA ASP A 41 32.78 -8.99 -22.51
C ASP A 41 31.92 -7.98 -23.27
N ARG A 42 31.29 -7.12 -22.46
CA ARG A 42 30.87 -5.76 -22.81
C ARG A 42 32.11 -4.86 -22.93
N ARG A 43 32.12 -4.03 -23.98
CA ARG A 43 33.06 -2.96 -24.39
C ARG A 43 33.92 -3.41 -25.58
N ASP A 44 33.92 -2.58 -26.62
CA ASP A 44 34.64 -2.71 -27.92
C ASP A 44 33.80 -3.13 -29.15
N ILE A 45 32.54 -2.67 -29.26
CA ILE A 45 31.87 -2.52 -30.57
C ILE A 45 31.21 -1.13 -30.66
N GLU A 46 32.03 -0.10 -30.51
CA GLU A 46 31.76 1.20 -31.11
C GLU A 46 32.53 1.27 -32.45
N ASN A 47 31.85 1.70 -33.51
CA ASN A 47 32.41 2.20 -34.76
C ASN A 47 33.02 1.23 -35.78
N GLN A 48 32.33 0.16 -36.18
CA GLN A 48 32.58 -0.44 -37.50
C GLN A 48 31.31 -1.07 -38.08
N LEU A 49 30.92 -0.59 -39.28
CA LEU A 49 29.98 -1.28 -40.16
C LEU A 49 30.50 -2.71 -40.39
N PRO A 50 29.64 -3.73 -40.43
CA PRO A 50 29.88 -4.84 -41.33
C PRO A 50 29.78 -4.29 -42.75
N ASP A 51 30.90 -4.31 -43.48
CA ASP A 51 31.10 -3.88 -44.87
C ASP A 51 30.28 -4.70 -45.90
N SER A 52 29.00 -4.97 -45.66
CA SER A 52 28.21 -5.80 -46.57
C SER A 52 26.71 -5.48 -46.62
N VAL A 53 26.31 -4.23 -46.40
CA VAL A 53 24.94 -3.79 -46.69
C VAL A 53 25.00 -2.56 -47.58
N LEU A 54 24.68 -2.77 -48.87
CA LEU A 54 24.56 -1.82 -49.99
C LEU A 54 25.71 -1.81 -51.00
N ILE A 55 25.81 -2.87 -51.82
CA ILE A 55 26.14 -2.68 -53.24
C ILE A 55 24.83 -2.62 -54.03
N LEU A 56 24.53 -1.41 -54.49
CA LEU A 56 23.55 -1.02 -55.50
C LEU A 56 24.04 -1.40 -56.93
N ASN A 57 24.59 -2.61 -57.11
CA ASN A 57 25.03 -3.16 -58.42
C ASN A 57 24.69 -4.66 -58.51
N GLY A 58 23.44 -4.98 -58.86
CA GLY A 58 23.12 -6.27 -59.47
C GLY A 58 22.88 -7.48 -58.54
N MET A 59 22.75 -7.31 -57.22
CA MET A 59 22.24 -8.38 -56.34
C MET A 59 20.90 -7.99 -55.71
N LYS A 60 19.88 -8.83 -55.92
CA LYS A 60 18.53 -8.71 -55.32
C LYS A 60 18.64 -8.76 -53.79
N VAL A 61 18.62 -7.60 -53.14
CA VAL A 61 18.30 -7.54 -51.70
C VAL A 61 16.85 -7.97 -51.56
N ASN A 62 16.60 -9.05 -50.82
CA ASN A 62 15.25 -9.52 -50.59
C ASN A 62 14.48 -8.46 -49.78
N TYR A 63 13.26 -8.14 -50.20
CA TYR A 63 12.37 -7.15 -49.57
C TYR A 63 12.24 -7.39 -48.05
N GLU A 64 12.20 -8.66 -47.65
CA GLU A 64 12.15 -9.12 -46.26
C GLU A 64 13.32 -8.62 -45.40
N ASN A 65 14.54 -8.59 -45.95
CA ASN A 65 15.73 -8.12 -45.22
C ASN A 65 15.68 -6.60 -44.97
N VAL A 66 15.14 -5.82 -45.92
CA VAL A 66 14.98 -4.36 -45.76
C VAL A 66 13.92 -4.06 -44.70
N CYS A 67 12.82 -4.83 -44.71
CA CYS A 67 11.77 -4.73 -43.71
C CYS A 67 12.26 -5.06 -42.31
N GLU A 68 13.10 -6.10 -42.13
CA GLU A 68 13.68 -6.45 -40.84
C GLU A 68 14.61 -5.34 -40.30
N ILE A 69 15.44 -4.75 -41.17
CA ILE A 69 16.33 -3.65 -40.80
C ILE A 69 15.53 -2.41 -40.37
N LEU A 70 14.48 -2.06 -41.12
CA LEU A 70 13.60 -0.95 -40.78
C LEU A 70 12.85 -1.20 -39.46
N TRP A 71 12.36 -2.42 -39.26
CA TRP A 71 11.72 -2.83 -38.01
C TRP A 71 12.65 -2.63 -36.81
N ARG A 72 13.90 -3.11 -36.91
CA ARG A 72 14.91 -2.96 -35.85
C ARG A 72 15.26 -1.50 -35.60
N ALA A 73 15.43 -0.72 -36.67
CA ALA A 73 15.70 0.72 -36.57
C ALA A 73 14.57 1.49 -35.87
N ALA A 74 13.30 1.12 -36.11
CA ALA A 74 12.17 1.71 -35.40
C ALA A 74 12.12 1.28 -33.93
N VAL A 75 12.44 0.03 -33.58
CA VAL A 75 12.49 -0.43 -32.19
C VAL A 75 13.61 0.24 -31.39
N GLU A 76 14.76 0.48 -32.02
CA GLU A 76 15.96 1.08 -31.40
C GLU A 76 15.97 2.63 -31.44
N ASP A 77 14.92 3.28 -31.94
CA ASP A 77 14.85 4.75 -32.15
C ASP A 77 15.99 5.29 -33.06
N ASN A 78 16.51 4.46 -33.97
CA ASN A 78 17.66 4.75 -34.82
C ASN A 78 17.25 5.35 -36.17
N TRP A 79 16.89 6.65 -36.17
CA TRP A 79 16.48 7.37 -37.38
C TRP A 79 17.52 7.34 -38.50
N ARG A 80 18.82 7.38 -38.18
CA ARG A 80 19.90 7.50 -39.17
C ARG A 80 19.93 6.31 -40.14
N LEU A 81 19.69 5.09 -39.63
CA LEU A 81 19.63 3.89 -40.47
C LEU A 81 18.40 3.91 -41.39
N ALA A 82 17.24 4.34 -40.86
CA ALA A 82 16.01 4.40 -41.65
C ALA A 82 16.05 5.53 -42.70
N GLU A 83 16.62 6.69 -42.39
CA GLU A 83 16.76 7.83 -43.29
C GLU A 83 17.57 7.48 -44.55
N GLN A 84 18.63 6.69 -44.41
CA GLN A 84 19.42 6.22 -45.56
C GLN A 84 18.60 5.34 -46.52
N ILE A 85 17.65 4.57 -45.98
CA ILE A 85 16.76 3.71 -46.75
C ILE A 85 15.67 4.58 -47.41
N PHE A 86 15.04 5.50 -46.66
CA PHE A 86 14.00 6.40 -47.18
C PHE A 86 14.50 7.37 -48.25
N ASN A 87 15.75 7.84 -48.15
CA ASN A 87 16.36 8.68 -49.19
C ASN A 87 16.59 7.94 -50.51
N LYS A 88 16.79 6.63 -50.45
CA LYS A 88 16.99 5.79 -51.65
C LYS A 88 15.66 5.35 -52.25
N ASP A 89 14.71 4.99 -51.41
CA ASP A 89 13.36 4.62 -51.81
C ASP A 89 12.32 5.14 -50.79
N PRO A 90 11.67 6.27 -51.10
CA PRO A 90 10.64 6.86 -50.26
C PRO A 90 9.38 5.99 -50.09
N SER A 91 9.17 4.98 -50.94
CA SER A 91 7.97 4.14 -50.91
C SER A 91 7.87 3.29 -49.63
N PHE A 92 9.02 2.94 -49.02
CA PHE A 92 9.08 2.20 -47.76
C PHE A 92 8.43 2.92 -46.56
N VAL A 93 8.22 4.24 -46.66
CA VAL A 93 7.48 5.01 -45.64
C VAL A 93 6.01 4.56 -45.55
N ARG A 94 5.41 4.14 -46.67
CA ARG A 94 3.99 3.79 -46.79
C ARG A 94 3.74 2.28 -46.93
N GLN A 95 4.79 1.50 -47.19
CA GLN A 95 4.68 0.05 -47.34
C GLN A 95 4.45 -0.67 -46.02
N THR A 96 3.88 -1.86 -46.12
CA THR A 96 3.69 -2.78 -45.01
C THR A 96 4.99 -3.53 -44.74
N ILE A 97 5.53 -3.37 -43.54
CA ILE A 97 6.85 -3.89 -43.15
C ILE A 97 6.72 -5.19 -42.37
N SER A 98 5.58 -5.42 -41.70
CA SER A 98 5.33 -6.63 -40.93
C SER A 98 4.18 -7.46 -41.51
N ASP A 99 4.19 -8.78 -41.20
CA ASP A 99 3.14 -9.76 -41.54
C ASP A 99 1.74 -9.37 -41.05
N GLN A 100 1.67 -8.42 -40.10
CA GLN A 100 0.44 -7.85 -39.55
C GLN A 100 -0.10 -6.66 -40.36
N LEU A 101 0.45 -6.41 -41.56
CA LEU A 101 0.18 -5.23 -42.40
C LEU A 101 0.43 -3.90 -41.66
N GLY A 102 1.40 -3.87 -40.74
CA GLY A 102 1.82 -2.65 -40.06
C GLY A 102 2.83 -1.88 -40.89
N THR A 103 2.59 -0.58 -41.10
CA THR A 103 3.62 0.34 -41.63
C THR A 103 4.71 0.58 -40.58
N ILE A 104 5.84 1.17 -40.99
CA ILE A 104 6.90 1.57 -40.05
C ILE A 104 6.36 2.43 -38.90
N LEU A 105 5.35 3.24 -39.18
CA LEU A 105 4.71 4.10 -38.19
C LEU A 105 3.98 3.29 -37.10
N HIS A 106 3.34 2.16 -37.45
CA HIS A 106 2.66 1.32 -36.48
C HIS A 106 3.65 0.68 -35.49
N ILE A 107 4.84 0.28 -35.98
CA ILE A 107 5.91 -0.30 -35.15
C ILE A 107 6.56 0.78 -34.28
N ALA A 108 6.83 1.96 -34.85
CA ALA A 108 7.39 3.09 -34.11
C ALA A 108 6.40 3.63 -33.04
N ALA A 109 5.09 3.49 -33.27
CA ALA A 109 4.05 3.91 -32.33
C ALA A 109 3.85 2.95 -31.15
N THR A 110 4.11 1.65 -31.34
CA THR A 110 4.07 0.66 -30.25
C THR A 110 5.34 0.66 -29.40
N THR A 111 6.39 1.34 -29.86
CA THR A 111 7.69 1.48 -29.20
C THR A 111 7.88 2.91 -28.67
N LYS A 112 8.81 3.13 -27.74
CA LYS A 112 9.07 4.47 -27.16
C LYS A 112 9.94 5.35 -28.08
N SER A 113 9.84 5.16 -29.39
CA SER A 113 10.75 5.74 -30.40
C SER A 113 10.31 7.15 -30.80
N THR A 114 10.31 8.04 -29.80
CA THR A 114 9.76 9.40 -29.92
C THR A 114 10.49 10.26 -30.94
N ARG A 115 11.81 10.07 -31.10
CA ARG A 115 12.61 10.84 -32.06
C ARG A 115 12.34 10.34 -33.47
N PHE A 116 12.33 9.03 -33.65
CA PHE A 116 12.02 8.36 -34.90
C PHE A 116 10.65 8.80 -35.43
N VAL A 117 9.62 8.79 -34.58
CA VAL A 117 8.28 9.26 -35.00
C VAL A 117 8.29 10.73 -35.41
N ARG A 118 8.95 11.64 -34.64
CA ARG A 118 8.96 13.07 -34.99
C ARG A 118 9.61 13.35 -36.35
N GLU A 119 10.70 12.66 -36.66
CA GLU A 119 11.36 12.80 -37.96
C GLU A 119 10.53 12.16 -39.07
N LEU A 120 9.96 10.98 -38.82
CA LEU A 120 9.05 10.31 -39.74
C LEU A 120 7.80 11.15 -40.06
N MET A 121 7.28 11.90 -39.08
CA MET A 121 6.18 12.86 -39.28
C MET A 121 6.52 13.98 -40.26
N LYS A 122 7.79 14.24 -40.60
CA LYS A 122 8.14 15.22 -41.64
C LYS A 122 7.95 14.66 -43.05
N LEU A 123 8.09 13.35 -43.23
CA LEU A 123 8.02 12.68 -44.53
C LEU A 123 6.61 12.15 -44.88
N ILE A 124 5.84 11.78 -43.87
CA ILE A 124 4.49 11.18 -44.01
C ILE A 124 3.42 12.22 -44.41
N GLU A 125 2.44 11.88 -45.24
CA GLU A 125 1.27 12.76 -45.51
C GLU A 125 0.14 12.58 -44.48
N VAL A 126 -0.81 13.51 -44.43
CA VAL A 126 -1.96 13.47 -43.51
C VAL A 126 -2.79 12.20 -43.69
N SER A 127 -2.97 11.74 -44.94
CA SER A 127 -3.69 10.52 -45.29
C SER A 127 -3.00 9.25 -44.80
N ASP A 128 -1.67 9.22 -44.73
CA ASP A 128 -0.96 8.00 -44.31
C ASP A 128 -1.09 7.75 -42.80
N LEU A 129 -1.49 8.77 -42.01
CA LEU A 129 -1.77 8.65 -40.58
C LEU A 129 -3.09 7.93 -40.29
N GLU A 130 -4.00 7.88 -41.26
CA GLU A 130 -5.32 7.25 -41.14
C GLU A 130 -5.29 5.77 -41.59
N VAL A 131 -4.16 5.30 -42.11
CA VAL A 131 -3.97 3.91 -42.55
C VAL A 131 -4.14 2.97 -41.36
N LYS A 132 -4.98 1.95 -41.57
CA LYS A 132 -5.27 0.90 -40.59
C LYS A 132 -4.48 -0.36 -40.93
N ASN A 133 -3.94 -1.02 -39.91
CA ASN A 133 -3.33 -2.35 -40.04
C ASN A 133 -4.40 -3.47 -40.17
N LYS A 134 -3.96 -4.74 -40.26
CA LYS A 134 -4.86 -5.91 -40.39
C LYS A 134 -5.91 -6.03 -39.27
N TYR A 135 -5.63 -5.45 -38.11
CA TYR A 135 -6.52 -5.45 -36.94
C TYR A 135 -7.45 -4.23 -36.88
N GLY A 136 -7.43 -3.37 -37.91
CA GLY A 136 -8.22 -2.15 -37.97
C GLY A 136 -7.65 -0.99 -37.14
N ASN A 137 -6.42 -1.10 -36.62
CA ASN A 137 -5.80 -0.09 -35.76
C ASN A 137 -4.97 0.89 -36.58
N THR A 138 -5.09 2.18 -36.26
CA THR A 138 -4.11 3.20 -36.69
C THR A 138 -2.90 3.19 -35.77
N ALA A 139 -1.78 3.73 -36.25
CA ALA A 139 -0.60 3.93 -35.40
C ALA A 139 -0.91 4.82 -34.18
N PHE A 140 -1.78 5.82 -34.34
CA PHE A 140 -2.26 6.66 -33.24
C PHE A 140 -2.98 5.85 -32.15
N PHE A 141 -3.87 4.94 -32.56
CA PHE A 141 -4.60 4.06 -31.63
C PHE A 141 -3.64 3.16 -30.81
N LEU A 142 -2.59 2.63 -31.46
CA LEU A 142 -1.56 1.84 -30.77
C LEU A 142 -0.74 2.69 -29.79
N ALA A 143 -0.32 3.90 -30.19
CA ALA A 143 0.44 4.81 -29.32
C ALA A 143 -0.37 5.22 -28.06
N ALA A 144 -1.67 5.45 -28.22
CA ALA A 144 -2.58 5.70 -27.09
C ALA A 144 -2.67 4.48 -26.16
N GLY A 145 -2.78 3.28 -26.73
CA GLY A 145 -2.79 2.00 -26.01
C GLY A 145 -1.47 1.60 -25.37
N SER A 146 -0.36 2.24 -25.74
CA SER A 146 0.97 2.09 -25.15
C SER A 146 1.35 3.21 -24.17
N GLY A 147 0.54 4.28 -24.08
CA GLY A 147 0.76 5.38 -23.14
C GLY A 147 1.85 6.39 -23.54
N PHE A 148 2.29 6.40 -24.80
CA PHE A 148 3.36 7.30 -25.27
C PHE A 148 2.84 8.67 -25.70
N ILE A 149 2.59 9.54 -24.70
CA ILE A 149 1.95 10.85 -24.87
C ILE A 149 2.65 11.74 -25.90
N GLU A 150 3.98 11.76 -25.91
CA GLU A 150 4.75 12.62 -26.83
C GLU A 150 4.62 12.17 -28.29
N ILE A 151 4.47 10.87 -28.55
CA ILE A 151 4.19 10.31 -29.88
C ILE A 151 2.78 10.72 -30.31
N VAL A 152 1.80 10.57 -29.41
CA VAL A 152 0.40 10.94 -29.65
C VAL A 152 0.27 12.45 -29.93
N LYS A 153 0.97 13.31 -29.20
CA LYS A 153 1.02 14.76 -29.47
C LYS A 153 1.64 15.08 -30.83
N ALA A 154 2.72 14.39 -31.21
CA ALA A 154 3.38 14.61 -32.51
C ALA A 154 2.48 14.23 -33.69
N MET A 155 1.82 13.07 -33.64
CA MET A 155 0.81 12.67 -34.64
C MET A 155 -0.41 13.62 -34.60
N ARG A 156 -0.81 13.98 -33.37
CA ARG A 156 -1.67 15.10 -32.96
C ARG A 156 -1.60 16.31 -33.88
N GLY A 157 -0.44 16.96 -33.80
CA GLY A 157 -0.18 18.23 -34.47
C GLY A 157 -0.26 18.15 -35.99
N LYS A 158 -0.23 16.95 -36.60
CA LYS A 158 -0.27 16.77 -38.04
C LYS A 158 -1.66 16.43 -38.59
N ASN A 159 -2.43 15.60 -37.89
CA ASN A 159 -3.81 15.29 -38.29
C ASN A 159 -4.74 15.41 -37.09
N GLU A 160 -5.67 16.35 -37.21
CA GLU A 160 -6.60 16.67 -36.13
C GLU A 160 -7.67 15.60 -35.87
N ASN A 161 -7.99 14.78 -36.87
CA ASN A 161 -9.07 13.82 -36.78
C ASN A 161 -8.68 12.49 -36.10
N LEU A 162 -7.38 12.24 -35.88
CA LEU A 162 -6.87 10.96 -35.37
C LEU A 162 -7.50 10.45 -34.07
N PRO A 163 -7.82 11.29 -33.06
CA PRO A 163 -8.46 10.81 -31.82
C PRO A 163 -9.88 10.27 -32.04
N ASN A 164 -10.52 10.65 -33.15
CA ASN A 164 -11.87 10.22 -33.51
C ASN A 164 -11.87 8.94 -34.36
N ILE A 165 -10.70 8.48 -34.84
CA ILE A 165 -10.61 7.30 -35.69
C ILE A 165 -10.67 6.04 -34.82
N ARG A 166 -11.66 5.20 -35.11
CA ARG A 166 -11.91 3.94 -34.41
C ARG A 166 -10.91 2.86 -34.83
N GLY A 167 -10.39 2.15 -33.83
CA GLY A 167 -9.45 1.04 -34.00
C GLY A 167 -10.16 -0.32 -33.92
N TYR A 168 -9.46 -1.30 -33.37
CA TYR A 168 -9.94 -2.66 -33.11
C TYR A 168 -11.24 -2.65 -32.30
N GLN A 169 -12.20 -3.48 -32.71
CA GLN A 169 -13.55 -3.56 -32.14
C GLN A 169 -14.33 -2.24 -32.18
N GLU A 170 -14.05 -1.38 -33.16
CA GLU A 170 -14.69 -0.07 -33.31
C GLU A 170 -14.49 0.87 -32.10
N ARG A 171 -13.45 0.67 -31.30
CA ARG A 171 -13.19 1.48 -30.10
C ARG A 171 -12.41 2.75 -30.40
N LEU A 172 -12.67 3.80 -29.63
CA LEU A 172 -11.84 5.02 -29.63
C LEU A 172 -10.50 4.82 -28.88
N PRO A 173 -9.42 5.53 -29.28
CA PRO A 173 -8.14 5.53 -28.59
C PRO A 173 -8.23 5.85 -27.09
N ILE A 174 -9.14 6.76 -26.70
CA ILE A 174 -9.35 7.16 -25.30
C ILE A 174 -9.87 6.01 -24.44
N THR A 175 -10.74 5.17 -24.97
CA THR A 175 -11.30 4.00 -24.26
C THR A 175 -10.22 2.97 -23.96
N LEU A 176 -9.29 2.76 -24.91
CA LEU A 176 -8.15 1.87 -24.71
C LEU A 176 -7.16 2.42 -23.66
N ALA A 177 -6.84 3.72 -23.73
CA ALA A 177 -5.97 4.36 -22.74
C ALA A 177 -6.58 4.30 -21.33
N ALA A 178 -7.91 4.48 -21.21
CA ALA A 178 -8.63 4.36 -19.96
C ALA A 178 -8.66 2.92 -19.44
N LEU A 179 -8.88 1.93 -20.31
CA LEU A 179 -8.81 0.50 -19.96
C LEU A 179 -7.43 0.13 -19.38
N LYS A 180 -6.35 0.65 -19.99
CA LYS A 180 -4.96 0.40 -19.56
C LYS A 180 -4.51 1.24 -18.35
N GLY A 181 -5.29 2.25 -17.95
CA GLY A 181 -5.02 3.06 -16.77
C GLY A 181 -3.98 4.18 -16.96
N TYR A 182 -3.73 4.60 -18.21
CA TYR A 182 -2.76 5.66 -18.49
C TYR A 182 -3.32 7.07 -18.22
N LYS A 183 -3.33 7.48 -16.94
CA LYS A 183 -3.99 8.72 -16.47
C LYS A 183 -3.63 9.99 -17.25
N ALA A 184 -2.35 10.22 -17.49
CA ALA A 184 -1.88 11.40 -18.22
C ALA A 184 -2.26 11.36 -19.71
N MET A 185 -2.30 10.16 -20.32
CA MET A 185 -2.78 9.97 -21.69
C MET A 185 -4.29 10.21 -21.79
N VAL A 186 -5.06 9.68 -20.84
CA VAL A 186 -6.52 9.88 -20.79
C VAL A 186 -6.84 11.36 -20.64
N SER A 187 -6.16 12.07 -19.73
CA SER A 187 -6.38 13.52 -19.55
C SER A 187 -6.15 14.30 -20.84
N TYR A 188 -5.05 14.02 -21.55
CA TYR A 188 -4.77 14.64 -22.84
C TYR A 188 -5.78 14.26 -23.93
N LEU A 189 -6.09 12.96 -24.09
CA LEU A 189 -7.07 12.50 -25.08
C LEU A 189 -8.46 13.05 -24.80
N PHE A 190 -8.80 13.27 -23.54
CA PHE A 190 -10.07 13.85 -23.12
C PHE A 190 -10.24 15.30 -23.58
N GLU A 191 -9.16 16.08 -23.58
CA GLU A 191 -9.16 17.47 -24.08
C GLU A 191 -9.28 17.55 -25.61
N VAL A 192 -8.68 16.58 -26.33
CA VAL A 192 -8.57 16.65 -27.80
C VAL A 192 -9.60 15.83 -28.56
N THR A 193 -10.43 15.04 -27.88
CA THR A 193 -11.49 14.19 -28.47
C THR A 193 -12.84 14.86 -28.29
N SER A 194 -13.63 14.95 -29.36
CA SER A 194 -14.97 15.56 -29.28
C SER A 194 -15.95 14.61 -28.59
N PHE A 195 -16.59 15.06 -27.52
CA PHE A 195 -17.53 14.26 -26.72
C PHE A 195 -18.75 13.78 -27.53
N ASP A 196 -19.15 14.54 -28.57
CA ASP A 196 -20.26 14.22 -29.47
C ASP A 196 -19.99 12.98 -30.34
N VAL A 197 -18.72 12.61 -30.55
CA VAL A 197 -18.31 11.46 -31.35
C VAL A 197 -18.36 10.14 -30.54
N ILE A 198 -18.33 10.25 -29.21
CA ILE A 198 -18.33 9.09 -28.31
C ILE A 198 -19.74 8.53 -28.22
N GLN A 199 -19.93 7.29 -28.67
CA GLN A 199 -21.23 6.62 -28.61
C GLN A 199 -21.61 6.32 -27.16
N GLN A 200 -22.92 6.16 -26.90
CA GLN A 200 -23.44 5.93 -25.55
C GLN A 200 -22.77 4.74 -24.84
N GLN A 201 -22.62 3.59 -25.52
CA GLN A 201 -21.95 2.41 -24.95
C GLN A 201 -20.48 2.68 -24.61
N GLU A 202 -19.77 3.47 -25.42
CA GLU A 202 -18.37 3.82 -25.15
C GLU A 202 -18.22 4.81 -24.00
N ARG A 203 -19.20 5.71 -23.82
CA ARG A 203 -19.23 6.60 -22.65
C ARG A 203 -19.36 5.78 -21.35
N LEU A 204 -20.13 4.68 -21.38
CA LEU A 204 -20.26 3.75 -20.27
C LEU A 204 -18.96 3.00 -20.01
N ASP A 205 -18.34 2.42 -21.05
CA ASP A 205 -17.05 1.73 -20.93
C ASP A 205 -15.97 2.67 -20.38
N LEU A 206 -15.94 3.91 -20.88
CA LEU A 206 -15.02 4.94 -20.43
C LEU A 206 -15.26 5.31 -18.96
N LEU A 207 -16.52 5.46 -18.54
CA LEU A 207 -16.88 5.72 -17.14
C LEU A 207 -16.45 4.57 -16.21
N ARG A 208 -16.66 3.32 -16.64
CA ARG A 208 -16.25 2.12 -15.89
C ARG A 208 -14.73 2.04 -15.75
N HIS A 209 -14.00 2.20 -16.84
CA HIS A 209 -12.53 2.11 -16.85
C HIS A 209 -11.87 3.28 -16.10
N THR A 210 -12.39 4.49 -16.23
CA THR A 210 -11.89 5.65 -15.46
C THR A 210 -12.11 5.49 -13.96
N THR A 211 -13.27 4.96 -13.54
CA THR A 211 -13.53 4.65 -12.13
C THR A 211 -12.63 3.51 -11.62
N GLN A 212 -12.44 2.45 -12.42
CA GLN A 212 -11.56 1.34 -12.09
C GLN A 212 -10.10 1.76 -11.91
N ASN A 213 -9.64 2.75 -12.68
CA ASN A 213 -8.27 3.24 -12.62
C ASN A 213 -8.09 4.54 -11.80
N GLU A 214 -9.08 4.92 -10.98
CA GLU A 214 -9.01 6.08 -10.06
C GLU A 214 -8.75 7.41 -10.79
N MET A 215 -9.41 7.59 -11.93
CA MET A 215 -9.48 8.84 -12.70
C MET A 215 -10.85 9.49 -12.47
N TYR A 216 -11.13 9.83 -11.21
CA TYR A 216 -12.46 10.27 -10.77
C TYR A 216 -12.86 11.64 -11.32
N ASP A 217 -11.89 12.49 -11.64
CA ASP A 217 -12.06 13.77 -12.33
C ASP A 217 -12.68 13.60 -13.73
N VAL A 218 -12.10 12.72 -14.53
CA VAL A 218 -12.61 12.38 -15.88
C VAL A 218 -13.97 11.69 -15.77
N ALA A 219 -14.12 10.75 -14.84
CA ALA A 219 -15.39 10.07 -14.58
C ALA A 219 -16.53 11.05 -14.20
N LEU A 220 -16.24 12.00 -13.30
CA LEU A 220 -17.18 13.05 -12.90
C LEU A 220 -17.60 13.94 -14.07
N TYR A 221 -16.65 14.28 -14.94
CA TYR A 221 -16.96 15.10 -16.11
C TYR A 221 -17.88 14.36 -17.08
N ILE A 222 -17.59 13.09 -17.38
CA ILE A 222 -18.42 12.26 -18.28
C ILE A 222 -19.86 12.21 -17.77
N LEU A 223 -20.03 11.94 -16.47
CA LEU A 223 -21.34 11.85 -15.84
C LEU A 223 -22.10 13.19 -15.85
N LYS A 224 -21.40 14.31 -15.63
CA LYS A 224 -22.01 15.65 -15.68
C LYS A 224 -22.48 16.03 -17.08
N LYS A 225 -21.74 15.61 -18.12
CA LYS A 225 -22.08 15.89 -19.52
C LYS A 225 -23.22 15.02 -20.04
N ASP A 226 -23.27 13.76 -19.64
CA ASP A 226 -24.30 12.81 -20.07
C ASP A 226 -24.95 12.12 -18.88
N ARG A 227 -25.89 12.84 -18.25
CA ARG A 227 -26.63 12.35 -17.07
C ARG A 227 -27.47 11.12 -17.35
N LYS A 228 -27.88 10.90 -18.61
CA LYS A 228 -28.72 9.76 -19.02
C LYS A 228 -27.99 8.42 -18.90
N LEU A 229 -26.66 8.43 -18.83
CA LEU A 229 -25.84 7.23 -18.60
C LEU A 229 -26.16 6.54 -17.26
N ALA A 230 -26.54 7.30 -16.24
CA ALA A 230 -26.91 6.72 -14.94
C ALA A 230 -28.33 6.11 -14.92
N SER A 231 -29.21 6.52 -15.84
CA SER A 231 -30.61 6.11 -15.89
C SER A 231 -30.89 4.95 -16.85
N GLU A 232 -30.23 4.92 -18.01
CA GLU A 232 -30.61 4.01 -19.11
C GLU A 232 -29.96 2.61 -19.01
N THR A 233 -28.85 2.48 -18.27
CA THR A 233 -28.14 1.20 -18.08
C THR A 233 -27.93 0.91 -16.60
N LEU A 234 -29.00 0.47 -15.92
CA LEU A 234 -28.95 0.10 -14.51
C LEU A 234 -27.82 -0.91 -14.22
N GLN A 235 -27.61 -1.89 -15.11
CA GLN A 235 -26.58 -2.92 -14.99
C GLN A 235 -25.14 -2.37 -15.02
N GLU A 236 -24.85 -1.32 -15.79
CA GLU A 236 -23.52 -0.71 -15.82
C GLU A 236 -23.31 0.29 -14.69
N SER A 237 -24.38 0.98 -14.25
CA SER A 237 -24.33 1.81 -13.04
C SER A 237 -23.98 0.96 -11.80
N VAL A 238 -24.48 -0.29 -11.74
CA VAL A 238 -24.11 -1.28 -10.73
C VAL A 238 -22.63 -1.66 -10.82
N SER A 239 -22.10 -1.89 -12.02
CA SER A 239 -20.67 -2.17 -12.22
C SER A 239 -19.80 -1.05 -11.66
N VAL A 240 -20.16 0.21 -11.88
CA VAL A 240 -19.45 1.38 -11.35
C VAL A 240 -19.58 1.46 -9.82
N LEU A 241 -20.79 1.24 -9.28
CA LEU A 241 -21.02 1.19 -7.83
C LEU A 241 -20.27 0.03 -7.16
N HIS A 242 -20.13 -1.11 -7.82
CA HIS A 242 -19.33 -2.25 -7.37
C HIS A 242 -17.85 -1.90 -7.26
N ILE A 243 -17.32 -1.16 -8.23
CA ILE A 243 -15.95 -0.69 -8.18
C ILE A 243 -15.76 0.32 -7.04
N LEU A 244 -16.70 1.23 -6.83
CA LEU A 244 -16.64 2.24 -5.77
C LEU A 244 -16.80 1.62 -4.37
N SER A 245 -17.65 0.60 -4.20
CA SER A 245 -17.85 -0.08 -2.92
C SER A 245 -16.56 -0.73 -2.41
N GLY A 246 -15.76 -1.29 -3.32
CA GLY A 246 -14.47 -1.93 -3.00
C GLY A 246 -13.29 -0.99 -2.77
N LYS A 247 -13.44 0.33 -2.98
CA LYS A 247 -12.34 1.30 -2.87
C LYS A 247 -12.50 2.23 -1.66
N SER A 248 -11.42 2.50 -0.94
CA SER A 248 -11.46 3.43 0.21
C SER A 248 -11.80 4.85 -0.28
N LEU A 249 -12.98 5.36 0.10
CA LEU A 249 -13.39 6.75 -0.16
C LEU A 249 -13.05 7.61 1.07
N VAL A 250 -12.75 8.90 0.88
CA VAL A 250 -12.53 9.82 2.01
C VAL A 250 -13.34 11.09 1.81
N ILE A 251 -14.40 11.22 2.61
CA ILE A 251 -15.10 12.48 2.80
C ILE A 251 -14.46 13.19 4.00
N SER A 252 -14.20 14.48 3.79
CA SER A 252 -13.40 15.40 4.60
C SER A 252 -13.20 15.11 6.10
N ASN A 253 -11.96 15.41 6.53
CA ASN A 253 -11.58 15.93 7.84
C ASN A 253 -10.80 14.98 8.77
N ARG A 254 -9.61 14.56 8.30
CA ARG A 254 -8.65 13.72 9.03
C ARG A 254 -7.64 14.52 9.88
N GLU A 255 -7.50 15.83 9.66
CA GLU A 255 -6.44 16.66 10.27
C GLU A 255 -6.60 16.89 11.78
N GLU A 256 -7.83 16.88 12.31
CA GLU A 256 -8.05 17.14 13.74
C GLU A 256 -7.65 15.98 14.66
N ASN A 257 -7.60 14.74 14.15
CA ASN A 257 -7.45 13.57 15.01
C ASN A 257 -5.99 13.30 15.41
N LEU A 258 -5.00 13.60 14.56
CA LEU A 258 -3.60 13.42 14.94
C LEU A 258 -3.16 14.50 15.95
N LYS A 259 -3.67 15.74 15.82
CA LYS A 259 -3.43 16.82 16.80
C LYS A 259 -4.14 16.56 18.13
N ARG A 260 -5.43 16.18 18.12
CA ARG A 260 -6.18 15.84 19.35
C ARG A 260 -5.66 14.57 20.06
N PHE A 261 -5.06 13.63 19.33
CA PHE A 261 -4.48 12.41 19.94
C PHE A 261 -3.13 12.68 20.64
N ILE A 262 -2.41 13.72 20.24
CA ILE A 262 -1.18 14.18 20.92
C ILE A 262 -1.54 15.03 22.15
N GLU A 263 -2.62 15.80 22.07
CA GLU A 263 -3.06 16.71 23.15
C GLU A 263 -3.96 16.01 24.19
N GLY A 264 -4.65 14.92 23.82
CA GLY A 264 -5.64 14.25 24.65
C GLY A 264 -5.12 12.98 25.34
N GLY A 265 -4.49 13.14 26.51
CA GLY A 265 -4.49 12.08 27.53
C GLY A 265 -3.15 11.48 27.96
N TYR A 266 -2.06 12.27 27.95
CA TYR A 266 -0.80 11.86 28.55
C TYR A 266 -0.49 12.69 29.81
N SER A 267 0.14 12.09 30.83
CA SER A 267 0.69 12.85 31.95
C SER A 267 1.71 13.88 31.42
N PRO A 268 1.92 15.03 32.09
CA PRO A 268 2.81 16.09 31.60
C PRO A 268 4.23 15.61 31.31
N VAL A 269 4.69 14.56 31.99
CA VAL A 269 6.00 13.91 31.77
C VAL A 269 6.06 13.17 30.42
N TRP A 270 4.97 12.49 30.04
CA TRP A 270 4.85 11.74 28.78
C TRP A 270 4.69 12.65 27.57
N SER A 271 4.00 13.79 27.72
CA SER A 271 3.91 14.79 26.64
C SER A 271 5.28 15.34 26.26
N LYS A 272 6.14 15.61 27.25
CA LYS A 272 7.52 16.06 27.04
C LYS A 272 8.38 14.98 26.40
N PHE A 273 8.27 13.73 26.84
CA PHE A 273 9.01 12.60 26.27
C PHE A 273 8.62 12.31 24.81
N ILE A 274 7.32 12.30 24.50
CA ILE A 274 6.81 12.17 23.12
C ILE A 274 7.22 13.39 22.27
N SER A 275 7.20 14.60 22.82
CA SER A 275 7.65 15.80 22.11
C SER A 275 9.15 15.77 21.79
N LEU A 276 9.97 15.20 22.68
CA LEU A 276 11.42 15.07 22.50
C LEU A 276 11.74 14.06 21.39
N ILE A 277 11.03 12.93 21.38
CA ILE A 277 11.15 11.91 20.34
C ILE A 277 10.58 12.42 19.01
N PHE A 278 9.47 13.17 19.04
CA PHE A 278 8.89 13.81 17.88
C PHE A 278 9.82 14.90 17.32
N MET A 279 10.50 15.67 18.17
CA MET A 279 11.54 16.61 17.77
C MET A 279 12.74 15.87 17.14
N ALA A 280 13.21 14.78 17.74
CA ALA A 280 14.27 13.95 17.16
C ALA A 280 13.87 13.34 15.81
N ARG A 281 12.63 12.85 15.69
CA ARG A 281 12.03 12.37 14.43
C ARG A 281 11.85 13.50 13.44
N SER A 282 11.46 14.69 13.87
CA SER A 282 11.32 15.88 13.03
C SER A 282 12.67 16.32 12.51
N GLN A 283 13.72 16.36 13.34
CA GLN A 283 15.08 16.67 12.90
C GLN A 283 15.60 15.61 11.93
N PHE A 284 15.35 14.32 12.18
CA PHE A 284 15.68 13.22 11.26
C PHE A 284 14.87 13.27 9.96
N PHE A 285 13.57 13.59 10.02
CA PHE A 285 12.72 13.79 8.83
C PHE A 285 13.12 15.05 8.08
N THR A 286 13.58 16.11 8.76
CA THR A 286 14.07 17.33 8.13
C THR A 286 15.39 17.04 7.42
N LEU A 287 16.24 16.19 7.99
CA LEU A 287 17.44 15.64 7.34
C LEU A 287 17.08 14.77 6.11
N LEU A 288 16.05 13.92 6.23
CA LEU A 288 15.54 13.08 5.14
C LEU A 288 14.82 13.89 4.04
N LYS A 289 14.17 14.99 4.42
CA LYS A 289 13.42 15.90 3.55
C LYS A 289 14.33 16.92 2.88
N LEU A 290 15.49 17.23 3.48
CA LEU A 290 16.62 17.89 2.82
C LEU A 290 17.23 17.03 1.71
N LEU A 291 17.13 15.70 1.83
CA LEU A 291 17.49 14.73 0.76
C LEU A 291 16.36 14.51 -0.26
N GLN A 292 15.16 15.02 -0.01
CA GLN A 292 13.97 14.78 -0.85
C GLN A 292 13.21 16.10 -1.08
N THR A 293 13.82 16.97 -1.86
CA THR A 293 13.21 18.24 -2.30
C THR A 293 12.29 18.00 -3.50
N SER A 294 11.04 17.64 -3.24
CA SER A 294 9.91 18.02 -4.08
C SER A 294 8.65 18.03 -3.22
N GLY A 295 8.15 19.23 -2.91
CA GLY A 295 6.94 19.41 -2.14
C GLY A 295 5.75 18.75 -2.82
N VAL A 296 5.15 17.76 -2.16
CA VAL A 296 3.90 17.13 -2.59
C VAL A 296 3.09 16.83 -1.32
N LEU A 297 1.97 17.52 -1.15
CA LEU A 297 0.86 17.04 -0.32
C LEU A 297 0.51 15.62 -0.79
N PRO A 298 0.20 14.64 0.09
CA PRO A 298 0.01 13.27 -0.35
C PRO A 298 -1.12 13.18 -1.40
N GLU A 299 -0.71 12.90 -2.64
CA GLU A 299 -1.49 12.82 -3.89
C GLU A 299 -2.73 11.91 -3.77
N ARG A 300 -2.77 11.04 -2.75
CA ARG A 300 -3.90 10.16 -2.40
C ARG A 300 -5.17 10.90 -1.94
N TYR A 301 -5.05 12.11 -1.39
CA TYR A 301 -6.19 12.77 -0.72
C TYR A 301 -7.20 13.42 -1.68
N VAL A 302 -6.74 13.85 -2.86
CA VAL A 302 -7.58 14.46 -3.91
C VAL A 302 -8.50 13.43 -4.59
N PRO A 303 -8.02 12.25 -5.05
CA PRO A 303 -8.87 11.26 -5.71
C PRO A 303 -9.92 10.66 -4.76
N GLU A 304 -9.61 10.44 -3.49
CA GLU A 304 -10.55 9.88 -2.50
C GLU A 304 -11.78 10.80 -2.27
N LYS A 305 -11.58 12.13 -2.34
CA LYS A 305 -12.67 13.12 -2.24
C LYS A 305 -13.50 13.18 -3.52
N GLN A 306 -12.85 13.13 -4.68
CA GLN A 306 -13.53 13.11 -5.98
C GLN A 306 -14.38 11.85 -6.16
N ALA A 307 -13.92 10.72 -5.65
CA ALA A 307 -14.67 9.47 -5.67
C ALA A 307 -15.97 9.53 -4.84
N GLY A 308 -15.96 10.23 -3.70
CA GLY A 308 -17.18 10.51 -2.91
C GLY A 308 -18.19 11.37 -3.67
N LEU A 309 -17.71 12.44 -4.33
CA LEU A 309 -18.57 13.29 -5.18
C LEU A 309 -19.16 12.53 -6.36
N LEU A 310 -18.40 11.61 -6.96
CA LEU A 310 -18.88 10.75 -8.05
C LEU A 310 -20.00 9.84 -7.57
N LEU A 311 -19.84 9.26 -6.38
CA LEU A 311 -20.87 8.42 -5.76
C LEU A 311 -22.15 9.21 -5.46
N GLU A 312 -22.05 10.42 -4.92
CA GLU A 312 -23.21 11.28 -4.65
C GLU A 312 -23.99 11.62 -5.91
N GLU A 313 -23.30 12.02 -7.00
CA GLU A 313 -23.95 12.35 -8.27
C GLU A 313 -24.61 11.11 -8.90
N LEU A 314 -23.96 9.95 -8.87
CA LEU A 314 -24.52 8.68 -9.36
C LEU A 314 -25.79 8.30 -8.57
N LEU A 315 -25.73 8.34 -7.24
CA LEU A 315 -26.88 8.02 -6.39
C LEU A 315 -28.04 8.99 -6.60
N ALA A 316 -27.75 10.29 -6.75
CA ALA A 316 -28.76 11.31 -7.01
C ALA A 316 -29.49 11.08 -8.34
N GLU A 317 -28.77 10.70 -9.40
CA GLU A 317 -29.36 10.45 -10.71
C GLU A 317 -30.12 9.13 -10.76
N CYS A 318 -29.59 8.05 -10.16
CA CYS A 318 -30.32 6.78 -10.04
C CYS A 318 -31.64 6.94 -9.24
N LYS A 319 -31.65 7.81 -8.22
CA LYS A 319 -32.86 8.14 -7.45
C LYS A 319 -33.92 8.87 -8.29
N ARG A 320 -33.52 9.68 -9.26
CA ARG A 320 -34.44 10.36 -10.19
C ARG A 320 -35.09 9.38 -11.16
N SER A 321 -34.36 8.37 -11.60
CA SER A 321 -34.80 7.46 -12.66
C SER A 321 -35.48 6.18 -12.20
N ALA A 322 -35.10 5.60 -11.05
CA ALA A 322 -35.45 4.22 -10.70
C ALA A 322 -35.69 4.03 -9.19
N LYS A 323 -36.66 4.79 -8.64
CA LYS A 323 -36.93 4.88 -7.20
C LYS A 323 -37.18 3.53 -6.51
N ASP A 324 -37.77 2.55 -7.21
CA ASP A 324 -38.23 1.29 -6.63
C ASP A 324 -37.37 0.05 -6.98
N LYS A 325 -36.45 0.13 -7.96
CA LYS A 325 -35.62 -1.02 -8.40
C LYS A 325 -34.18 -0.96 -7.88
N LEU A 326 -33.69 0.22 -7.49
CA LEU A 326 -32.28 0.37 -7.12
C LEU A 326 -31.95 -0.30 -5.78
N SER A 327 -32.84 -0.26 -4.80
CA SER A 327 -32.66 -0.95 -3.52
C SER A 327 -32.48 -2.46 -3.71
N ASP A 328 -33.33 -3.07 -4.53
CA ASP A 328 -33.28 -4.51 -4.82
C ASP A 328 -32.00 -4.88 -5.54
N VAL A 329 -31.53 -4.02 -6.43
CA VAL A 329 -30.28 -4.23 -7.18
C VAL A 329 -29.05 -4.06 -6.28
N LEU A 330 -29.04 -3.06 -5.40
CA LEU A 330 -27.98 -2.89 -4.39
C LEU A 330 -27.87 -4.10 -3.47
N ILE A 331 -29.00 -4.73 -3.15
CA ILE A 331 -29.12 -5.95 -2.33
C ILE A 331 -28.68 -7.20 -3.12
N ASN A 332 -29.23 -7.39 -4.32
CA ASN A 332 -28.99 -8.58 -5.16
C ASN A 332 -27.53 -8.69 -5.62
N GLU A 333 -26.90 -7.55 -5.92
CA GLU A 333 -25.51 -7.47 -6.36
C GLU A 333 -24.52 -7.44 -5.19
N GLY A 334 -25.03 -7.49 -3.95
CA GLY A 334 -24.22 -7.58 -2.74
C GLY A 334 -23.34 -6.36 -2.47
N LEU A 335 -23.67 -5.19 -3.03
CA LEU A 335 -22.82 -3.99 -2.95
C LEU A 335 -22.55 -3.54 -1.52
N ILE A 336 -23.56 -3.64 -0.66
CA ILE A 336 -23.45 -3.34 0.78
C ILE A 336 -22.47 -4.32 1.45
N ARG A 337 -22.56 -5.60 1.10
CA ARG A 337 -21.64 -6.63 1.59
C ARG A 337 -20.22 -6.34 1.12
N TRP A 338 -20.00 -6.00 -0.14
CA TRP A 338 -18.68 -5.66 -0.67
C TRP A 338 -18.09 -4.41 0.00
N ALA A 339 -18.88 -3.36 0.21
CA ALA A 339 -18.44 -2.18 0.96
C ALA A 339 -18.06 -2.51 2.41
N ALA A 340 -18.85 -3.36 3.07
CA ALA A 340 -18.55 -3.84 4.42
C ALA A 340 -17.27 -4.69 4.47
N ILE A 341 -17.03 -5.52 3.44
CA ILE A 341 -15.80 -6.31 3.32
C ILE A 341 -14.58 -5.41 3.10
N ALA A 342 -14.72 -4.37 2.28
CA ALA A 342 -13.65 -3.44 1.96
C ALA A 342 -13.35 -2.42 3.07
N GLY A 343 -14.18 -2.34 4.12
CA GLY A 343 -14.05 -1.32 5.17
C GLY A 343 -14.47 0.09 4.71
N ASN A 344 -15.28 0.19 3.65
CA ASN A 344 -15.66 1.47 3.02
C ASN A 344 -16.87 2.09 3.75
N VAL A 345 -16.58 2.74 4.87
CA VAL A 345 -17.57 3.36 5.78
C VAL A 345 -18.31 4.47 5.07
N GLU A 346 -17.60 5.27 4.28
CA GLU A 346 -18.11 6.43 3.58
C GLU A 346 -19.15 6.02 2.53
N PHE A 347 -18.89 4.97 1.75
CA PHE A 347 -19.89 4.40 0.83
C PHE A 347 -21.13 3.92 1.57
N LEU A 348 -20.95 3.18 2.67
CA LEU A 348 -22.07 2.68 3.48
C LEU A 348 -22.91 3.81 4.05
N VAL A 349 -22.28 4.86 4.57
CA VAL A 349 -23.00 6.03 5.13
C VAL A 349 -23.80 6.73 4.05
N LEU A 350 -23.22 7.02 2.87
CA LEU A 350 -23.93 7.68 1.77
C LEU A 350 -25.11 6.86 1.24
N VAL A 351 -24.92 5.55 1.09
CA VAL A 351 -25.96 4.64 0.58
C VAL A 351 -27.08 4.45 1.61
N ILE A 352 -26.76 4.25 2.90
CA ILE A 352 -27.76 4.10 3.97
C ILE A 352 -28.53 5.42 4.20
N HIS A 353 -27.85 6.57 4.10
CA HIS A 353 -28.52 7.87 4.18
C HIS A 353 -29.54 8.06 3.04
N SER A 354 -29.21 7.55 1.84
CA SER A 354 -30.08 7.63 0.67
C SER A 354 -31.23 6.62 0.72
N TYR A 355 -30.99 5.42 1.28
CA TYR A 355 -31.92 4.31 1.38
C TYR A 355 -31.83 3.65 2.77
N PRO A 356 -32.57 4.17 3.78
CA PRO A 356 -32.47 3.70 5.17
C PRO A 356 -32.78 2.22 5.37
N ASP A 357 -33.64 1.63 4.54
CA ASP A 357 -34.04 0.21 4.64
C ASP A 357 -32.87 -0.77 4.47
N LEU A 358 -31.82 -0.34 3.77
CA LEU A 358 -30.61 -1.13 3.51
C LEU A 358 -29.84 -1.47 4.78
N ILE A 359 -30.09 -0.77 5.88
CA ILE A 359 -29.50 -1.11 7.19
C ILE A 359 -29.96 -2.50 7.69
N ASN A 360 -31.15 -2.93 7.26
CA ASN A 360 -31.71 -4.24 7.57
C ASN A 360 -31.19 -5.35 6.66
N TYR A 361 -30.27 -5.05 5.73
CA TYR A 361 -29.71 -6.04 4.81
C TYR A 361 -29.05 -7.20 5.56
N LEU A 362 -29.32 -8.40 5.05
CA LEU A 362 -28.74 -9.65 5.53
C LEU A 362 -28.00 -10.31 4.38
N ASP A 363 -26.79 -10.79 4.66
CA ASP A 363 -26.06 -11.60 3.70
C ASP A 363 -26.65 -13.02 3.58
N LEU A 364 -26.10 -13.82 2.67
CA LEU A 364 -26.50 -15.22 2.45
C LEU A 364 -26.38 -16.12 3.70
N LYS A 365 -25.63 -15.69 4.71
CA LYS A 365 -25.48 -16.38 6.00
C LYS A 365 -26.34 -15.75 7.10
N GLY A 366 -27.28 -14.87 6.76
CA GLY A 366 -28.17 -14.20 7.71
C GLY A 366 -27.48 -13.15 8.59
N ARG A 367 -26.30 -12.67 8.20
CA ARG A 367 -25.50 -11.68 8.96
C ARG A 367 -25.79 -10.27 8.51
N THR A 368 -25.87 -9.36 9.48
CA THR A 368 -25.95 -7.92 9.22
C THR A 368 -24.58 -7.34 8.85
N ILE A 369 -24.56 -6.08 8.40
CA ILE A 369 -23.31 -5.33 8.16
C ILE A 369 -22.39 -5.29 9.40
N PHE A 370 -22.94 -5.29 10.61
CA PHE A 370 -22.17 -5.29 11.87
C PHE A 370 -21.52 -6.64 12.15
N HIS A 371 -22.20 -7.74 11.82
CA HIS A 371 -21.62 -9.08 11.92
C HIS A 371 -20.40 -9.22 10.99
N VAL A 372 -20.51 -8.71 9.76
CA VAL A 372 -19.40 -8.68 8.80
C VAL A 372 -18.26 -7.78 9.29
N ALA A 373 -18.58 -6.58 9.79
CA ALA A 373 -17.60 -5.66 10.36
C ALA A 373 -16.85 -6.27 11.56
N VAL A 374 -17.57 -7.01 12.43
CA VAL A 374 -16.97 -7.71 13.57
C VAL A 374 -16.02 -8.82 13.14
N LEU A 375 -16.44 -9.63 12.17
CA LEU A 375 -15.62 -10.69 11.61
C LEU A 375 -14.32 -10.17 10.98
N LEU A 376 -14.38 -9.02 10.31
CA LEU A 376 -13.25 -8.42 9.58
C LEU A 376 -12.45 -7.39 10.39
N ARG A 377 -12.79 -7.15 11.66
CA ARG A 377 -12.15 -6.16 12.54
C ARG A 377 -12.25 -4.72 12.01
N GLU A 378 -13.34 -4.40 11.31
CA GLU A 378 -13.60 -3.07 10.75
C GLU A 378 -14.21 -2.14 11.82
N GLU A 379 -13.34 -1.62 12.69
CA GLU A 379 -13.66 -0.73 13.83
C GLU A 379 -14.56 0.44 13.44
N LYS A 380 -14.28 1.06 12.29
CA LYS A 380 -15.02 2.24 11.84
C LYS A 380 -16.47 1.92 11.47
N ILE A 381 -16.71 0.79 10.80
CA ILE A 381 -18.07 0.37 10.43
C ILE A 381 -18.82 0.00 11.71
N LEU A 382 -18.17 -0.69 12.65
CA LEU A 382 -18.79 -1.01 13.94
C LEU A 382 -19.18 0.26 14.72
N SER A 383 -18.37 1.33 14.66
CA SER A 383 -18.67 2.60 15.35
C SER A 383 -19.98 3.25 14.90
N LEU A 384 -20.47 2.93 13.69
CA LEU A 384 -21.77 3.39 13.18
C LEU A 384 -22.94 2.89 14.02
N ILE A 385 -22.77 1.81 14.77
CA ILE A 385 -23.82 1.23 15.63
C ILE A 385 -24.35 2.20 16.68
N HIS A 386 -23.50 3.12 17.15
CA HIS A 386 -23.88 4.12 18.14
C HIS A 386 -24.88 5.16 17.62
N GLN A 387 -25.03 5.27 16.29
CA GLN A 387 -25.88 6.27 15.64
C GLN A 387 -27.24 5.73 15.24
N ILE A 388 -27.40 4.41 15.25
CA ILE A 388 -28.61 3.71 14.78
C ILE A 388 -29.73 3.72 15.84
N GLY A 389 -29.45 4.23 17.03
CA GLY A 389 -30.45 4.41 18.09
C GLY A 389 -31.08 3.07 18.51
N GLY A 390 -32.40 3.03 18.61
CA GLY A 390 -33.15 1.84 19.07
C GLY A 390 -33.13 0.63 18.14
N MET A 391 -32.77 0.78 16.85
CA MET A 391 -32.67 -0.40 15.97
C MET A 391 -31.48 -1.29 16.33
N LYS A 392 -30.51 -0.80 17.11
CA LYS A 392 -29.41 -1.63 17.62
C LYS A 392 -29.93 -2.84 18.39
N ASP A 393 -31.07 -2.68 19.08
CA ASP A 393 -31.64 -3.69 19.98
C ASP A 393 -32.32 -4.83 19.19
N SER A 394 -32.65 -4.63 17.90
CA SER A 394 -33.12 -5.69 17.00
C SER A 394 -31.99 -6.32 16.17
N HIS A 395 -30.96 -5.56 15.82
CA HIS A 395 -29.87 -6.02 14.95
C HIS A 395 -28.77 -6.80 15.67
N LEU A 396 -28.39 -6.39 16.88
CA LEU A 396 -27.29 -7.01 17.65
C LEU A 396 -27.61 -8.42 18.16
N PRO A 397 -28.82 -8.72 18.67
CA PRO A 397 -29.15 -10.06 19.18
C PRO A 397 -29.29 -11.13 18.09
N ARG A 398 -29.31 -10.73 16.81
CA ARG A 398 -29.51 -11.65 15.69
C ARG A 398 -28.34 -12.65 15.61
N CYS A 399 -28.65 -13.86 15.19
CA CYS A 399 -27.66 -14.91 14.93
C CYS A 399 -27.56 -15.22 13.44
N ASP A 400 -26.39 -15.66 13.00
CA ASP A 400 -26.18 -16.16 11.65
C ASP A 400 -26.82 -17.56 11.45
N ILE A 401 -26.75 -18.09 10.23
CA ILE A 401 -27.26 -19.44 9.90
C ILE A 401 -26.59 -20.55 10.72
N ASP A 402 -25.41 -20.33 11.29
CA ASP A 402 -24.67 -21.28 12.12
C ASP A 402 -25.03 -21.11 13.61
N GLY A 403 -25.97 -20.22 13.94
CA GLY A 403 -26.34 -19.88 15.32
C GLY A 403 -25.30 -19.05 16.06
N ASN A 404 -24.33 -18.46 15.35
CA ASN A 404 -23.35 -17.56 15.93
C ASN A 404 -23.97 -16.17 16.12
N ASN A 405 -23.96 -15.68 17.36
CA ASN A 405 -24.15 -14.26 17.63
C ASN A 405 -22.89 -13.46 17.27
N ILE A 406 -22.98 -12.13 17.34
CA ILE A 406 -21.86 -11.24 17.01
C ILE A 406 -20.58 -11.50 17.83
N ILE A 407 -20.69 -11.99 19.08
CA ILE A 407 -19.55 -12.31 19.94
C ILE A 407 -18.84 -13.57 19.45
N HIS A 408 -19.57 -14.59 18.99
CA HIS A 408 -18.95 -15.75 18.34
C HIS A 408 -18.13 -15.35 17.11
N LEU A 409 -18.62 -14.38 16.32
CA LEU A 409 -17.87 -13.87 15.17
C LEU A 409 -16.62 -13.08 15.58
N ALA A 410 -16.65 -12.36 16.71
CA ALA A 410 -15.45 -11.79 17.31
C ALA A 410 -14.48 -12.88 17.81
N GLY A 411 -15.03 -14.04 18.20
CA GLY A 411 -14.30 -15.24 18.61
C GLY A 411 -13.48 -15.91 17.50
N ARG A 412 -13.84 -15.69 16.24
CA ARG A 412 -13.13 -16.28 15.09
C ARG A 412 -11.87 -15.50 14.77
N LEU A 413 -10.74 -16.20 14.64
CA LEU A 413 -9.49 -15.61 14.16
C LEU A 413 -9.72 -15.13 12.71
N GLY A 414 -9.52 -13.84 12.47
CA GLY A 414 -9.86 -13.19 11.20
C GLY A 414 -9.24 -13.89 9.98
N VAL A 415 -10.11 -14.49 9.16
CA VAL A 415 -9.91 -14.90 7.76
C VAL A 415 -9.04 -16.15 7.50
N THR A 416 -9.69 -17.30 7.41
CA THR A 416 -9.25 -18.42 6.53
C THR A 416 -10.20 -18.69 5.36
N ASN A 417 -11.47 -18.24 5.42
CA ASN A 417 -12.51 -18.79 4.54
C ASN A 417 -13.45 -17.76 3.87
N TYR A 418 -13.06 -16.48 3.73
CA TYR A 418 -14.02 -15.46 3.27
C TYR A 418 -13.85 -14.95 1.84
N VAL A 419 -12.65 -15.07 1.28
CA VAL A 419 -12.35 -14.84 -0.14
C VAL A 419 -11.25 -15.85 -0.50
N ASP A 420 -11.32 -16.42 -1.70
CA ASP A 420 -10.32 -17.31 -2.29
C ASP A 420 -8.90 -17.10 -1.77
N LYS A 421 -8.18 -18.22 -1.63
CA LYS A 421 -6.77 -18.30 -1.20
C LYS A 421 -5.81 -17.37 -1.95
N ASP A 422 -6.25 -16.71 -3.04
CA ASP A 422 -5.43 -15.92 -3.95
C ASP A 422 -5.76 -14.41 -4.02
N LYS A 423 -6.65 -13.86 -3.18
CA LYS A 423 -6.84 -12.39 -3.08
C LYS A 423 -6.76 -11.87 -1.65
N ILE A 424 -5.54 -11.48 -1.29
CA ILE A 424 -5.18 -10.82 -0.03
C ILE A 424 -5.93 -9.48 0.09
N MET A 425 -6.87 -9.34 1.03
CA MET A 425 -7.28 -8.03 1.59
C MET A 425 -8.04 -8.18 2.93
N PRO A 426 -7.94 -7.23 3.89
CA PRO A 426 -7.16 -5.99 3.91
C PRO A 426 -5.95 -5.97 4.88
N PRO A 427 -5.03 -4.98 4.72
CA PRO A 427 -3.74 -4.89 5.42
C PRO A 427 -3.79 -4.37 6.86
N SER A 428 -4.97 -4.03 7.39
CA SER A 428 -5.13 -3.34 8.68
C SER A 428 -4.80 -4.23 9.89
N PHE A 429 -4.96 -5.56 9.74
CA PHE A 429 -4.70 -6.56 10.77
C PHE A 429 -3.21 -6.92 10.91
N LEU A 430 -2.47 -6.98 9.78
CA LEU A 430 -1.05 -7.36 9.71
C LEU A 430 -0.06 -6.30 10.22
N LYS A 431 -0.53 -5.15 10.70
CA LYS A 431 0.35 -4.01 11.01
C LYS A 431 0.97 -4.03 12.41
N VAL A 432 0.61 -5.03 13.23
CA VAL A 432 1.01 -5.12 14.64
C VAL A 432 2.36 -5.80 14.80
N SER A 433 3.20 -5.23 15.67
CA SER A 433 4.57 -5.68 15.93
C SER A 433 4.61 -6.96 16.81
N GLY A 434 4.35 -8.13 16.21
CA GLY A 434 4.56 -9.45 16.85
C GLY A 434 3.28 -10.16 17.33
N ALA A 435 3.35 -11.50 17.40
CA ALA A 435 2.21 -12.38 17.70
C ALA A 435 1.55 -12.10 19.06
N ALA A 436 2.33 -11.68 20.08
CA ALA A 436 1.80 -11.36 21.41
C ALA A 436 0.92 -10.10 21.41
N LEU A 437 1.33 -9.08 20.64
CA LEU A 437 0.54 -7.85 20.50
C LEU A 437 -0.68 -8.07 19.59
N GLN A 438 -0.58 -8.97 18.62
CA GLN A 438 -1.74 -9.42 17.84
C GLN A 438 -2.75 -10.13 18.76
N MET A 439 -2.29 -11.05 19.61
CA MET A 439 -3.14 -11.71 20.62
C MET A 439 -3.81 -10.68 21.55
N GLN A 440 -3.05 -9.70 22.05
CA GLN A 440 -3.60 -8.61 22.87
C GLN A 440 -4.73 -7.88 22.14
N ARG A 441 -4.55 -7.53 20.86
CA ARG A 441 -5.56 -6.84 20.05
C ARG A 441 -6.82 -7.67 19.86
N GLU A 442 -6.68 -8.97 19.61
CA GLU A 442 -7.80 -9.89 19.45
C GLU A 442 -8.62 -10.02 20.74
N ILE A 443 -7.97 -10.16 21.89
CA ILE A 443 -8.69 -10.22 23.18
C ILE A 443 -9.38 -8.88 23.49
N MET A 444 -8.74 -7.76 23.18
CA MET A 444 -9.36 -6.44 23.35
C MET A 444 -10.59 -6.28 22.46
N TRP A 445 -10.49 -6.66 21.19
CA TRP A 445 -11.62 -6.64 20.26
C TRP A 445 -12.77 -7.50 20.76
N PHE A 446 -12.48 -8.73 21.18
CA PHE A 446 -13.47 -9.64 21.74
C PHE A 446 -14.19 -9.02 22.93
N LYS A 447 -13.46 -8.42 23.88
CA LYS A 447 -14.03 -7.76 25.06
C LYS A 447 -14.87 -6.52 24.71
N GLU A 448 -14.48 -5.75 23.70
CA GLU A 448 -15.25 -4.59 23.26
C GLU A 448 -16.57 -5.02 22.61
N VAL A 449 -16.55 -6.06 21.78
CA VAL A 449 -17.77 -6.63 21.18
C VAL A 449 -18.66 -7.29 22.23
N GLU A 450 -18.07 -7.97 23.23
CA GLU A 450 -18.80 -8.60 24.34
C GLU A 450 -19.63 -7.58 25.15
N LYS A 451 -19.15 -6.33 25.28
CA LYS A 451 -19.88 -5.23 25.95
C LYS A 451 -21.11 -4.75 25.18
N LEU A 452 -21.19 -5.02 23.87
CA LEU A 452 -22.33 -4.59 23.05
C LEU A 452 -23.61 -5.36 23.36
N LEU A 453 -23.50 -6.56 23.94
CA LEU A 453 -24.63 -7.44 24.21
C LEU A 453 -24.79 -7.74 25.71
N PRO A 454 -26.04 -7.92 26.19
CA PRO A 454 -26.30 -8.36 27.56
C PRO A 454 -25.70 -9.74 27.88
N PRO A 455 -25.43 -10.04 29.17
CA PRO A 455 -24.80 -11.30 29.61
C PRO A 455 -25.51 -12.58 29.14
N SER A 456 -26.82 -12.52 28.88
CA SER A 456 -27.59 -13.67 28.34
C SER A 456 -27.01 -14.23 27.04
N HIS A 457 -26.44 -13.38 26.19
CA HIS A 457 -25.87 -13.78 24.90
C HIS A 457 -24.44 -14.32 25.03
N HIS A 458 -23.78 -14.12 26.17
CA HIS A 458 -22.41 -14.59 26.41
C HIS A 458 -22.36 -16.11 26.62
N GLN A 459 -23.48 -16.70 27.05
CA GLN A 459 -23.63 -18.13 27.32
C GLN A 459 -24.39 -18.88 26.23
N MET A 460 -24.84 -18.17 25.19
CA MET A 460 -25.53 -18.77 24.06
C MET A 460 -24.59 -19.73 23.33
N ARG A 461 -25.08 -20.94 23.02
CA ARG A 461 -24.32 -21.92 22.24
C ARG A 461 -24.71 -21.83 20.77
N ASN A 462 -23.73 -21.86 19.88
CA ASN A 462 -23.98 -21.95 18.44
C ASN A 462 -24.42 -23.38 18.05
N LYS A 463 -24.67 -23.63 16.76
CA LYS A 463 -25.06 -24.97 16.26
C LYS A 463 -24.00 -26.05 16.50
N ALA A 464 -22.73 -25.67 16.65
CA ALA A 464 -21.65 -26.57 17.04
C ALA A 464 -21.58 -26.81 18.56
N GLY A 465 -22.53 -26.27 19.33
CA GLY A 465 -22.62 -26.43 20.78
C GLY A 465 -21.60 -25.61 21.56
N LYS A 466 -20.87 -24.67 20.94
CA LYS A 466 -19.79 -23.89 21.58
C LYS A 466 -20.30 -22.53 22.04
N MET A 467 -19.82 -22.07 23.18
CA MET A 467 -19.99 -20.69 23.64
C MET A 467 -18.98 -19.74 22.94
N PRO A 468 -19.22 -18.42 22.90
CA PRO A 468 -18.30 -17.46 22.27
C PRO A 468 -16.88 -17.52 22.83
N ARG A 469 -16.73 -17.65 24.15
CA ARG A 469 -15.42 -17.75 24.83
C ARG A 469 -14.71 -19.07 24.54
N GLU A 470 -15.46 -20.18 24.52
CA GLU A 470 -14.91 -21.49 24.16
C GLU A 470 -14.36 -21.47 22.72
N LEU A 471 -15.13 -20.87 21.79
CA LEU A 471 -14.72 -20.71 20.41
C LEU A 471 -13.46 -19.82 20.27
N PHE A 472 -13.39 -18.71 21.01
CA PHE A 472 -12.22 -17.83 21.00
C PHE A 472 -10.95 -18.56 21.43
N THR A 473 -11.01 -19.28 22.57
CA THR A 473 -9.87 -20.04 23.10
C THR A 473 -9.37 -21.10 22.13
N GLU A 474 -10.27 -21.79 21.44
CA GLU A 474 -9.90 -22.82 20.46
C GLU A 474 -9.23 -22.24 19.22
N GLU A 475 -9.84 -21.22 18.60
CA GLU A 475 -9.34 -20.59 17.37
C GLU A 475 -8.02 -19.84 17.59
N HIS A 476 -7.81 -19.24 18.77
CA HIS A 476 -6.62 -18.46 19.09
C HIS A 476 -5.52 -19.26 19.79
N LYS A 477 -5.68 -20.58 19.96
CA LYS A 477 -4.71 -21.45 20.66
C LYS A 477 -3.31 -21.42 20.03
N LEU A 478 -3.23 -21.37 18.69
CA LEU A 478 -1.94 -21.29 17.99
C LEU A 478 -1.30 -19.91 18.18
N LEU A 479 -2.08 -18.84 18.01
CA LEU A 479 -1.60 -17.47 18.20
C LEU A 479 -1.13 -17.22 19.65
N LEU A 480 -1.81 -17.81 20.64
CA LEU A 480 -1.38 -17.75 22.04
C LEU A 480 -0.01 -18.39 22.25
N LYS A 481 0.24 -19.56 21.65
CA LYS A 481 1.54 -20.25 21.71
C LYS A 481 2.65 -19.46 21.00
N GLU A 482 2.34 -18.88 19.85
CA GLU A 482 3.29 -18.01 19.12
C GLU A 482 3.58 -16.73 19.90
N GLY A 483 2.56 -16.13 20.52
CA GLY A 483 2.70 -14.98 21.41
C GLY A 483 3.55 -15.29 22.64
N GLU A 484 3.37 -16.45 23.25
CA GLU A 484 4.20 -16.93 24.37
C GLU A 484 5.67 -17.05 23.96
N ARG A 485 5.96 -17.72 22.84
CA ARG A 485 7.32 -17.85 22.31
C ARG A 485 7.95 -16.49 22.03
N TRP A 486 7.23 -15.63 21.31
CA TRP A 486 7.70 -14.29 20.97
C TRP A 486 8.05 -13.47 22.20
N MET A 487 7.22 -13.51 23.26
CA MET A 487 7.48 -12.83 24.52
C MET A 487 8.71 -13.38 25.23
N LYS A 488 8.87 -14.72 25.29
CA LYS A 488 10.02 -15.37 25.93
C LYS A 488 11.33 -15.04 25.20
N ASP A 489 11.34 -15.14 23.87
CA ASP A 489 12.52 -14.86 23.05
C ASP A 489 12.94 -13.39 23.14
N THR A 490 11.96 -12.48 23.12
CA THR A 490 12.19 -11.05 23.29
C THR A 490 12.73 -10.73 24.69
N ALA A 491 12.12 -11.30 25.74
CA ALA A 491 12.56 -11.11 27.13
C ALA A 491 13.98 -11.65 27.36
N ASN A 492 14.30 -12.85 26.85
CA ASN A 492 15.63 -13.44 26.93
C ASN A 492 16.68 -12.56 26.26
N SER A 493 16.41 -12.11 25.02
CA SER A 493 17.34 -11.27 24.25
C SER A 493 17.61 -9.94 24.97
N CYS A 494 16.57 -9.28 25.48
CA CYS A 494 16.71 -8.00 26.18
C CYS A 494 17.36 -8.16 27.56
N MET A 495 17.11 -9.28 28.25
CA MET A 495 17.74 -9.59 29.53
C MET A 495 19.26 -9.78 29.38
N ILE A 496 19.72 -10.43 28.31
CA ILE A 496 21.16 -10.57 28.01
C ILE A 496 21.81 -9.20 27.81
N VAL A 497 21.19 -8.31 27.02
CA VAL A 497 21.70 -6.94 26.82
C VAL A 497 21.74 -6.16 28.14
N ALA A 498 20.68 -6.24 28.94
CA ALA A 498 20.65 -5.60 30.26
C ALA A 498 21.74 -6.15 31.19
N ALA A 499 21.97 -7.46 31.21
CA ALA A 499 23.02 -8.07 32.00
C ALA A 499 24.42 -7.60 31.57
N LEU A 500 24.68 -7.50 30.26
CA LEU A 500 25.95 -6.98 29.74
C LEU A 500 26.17 -5.51 30.13
N ILE A 501 25.14 -4.67 30.09
CA ILE A 501 25.27 -3.27 30.53
C ILE A 501 25.53 -3.22 32.04
N ALA A 502 24.79 -4.01 32.84
CA ALA A 502 24.97 -4.05 34.28
C ALA A 502 26.39 -4.46 34.67
N THR A 503 26.98 -5.46 34.00
CA THR A 503 28.35 -5.91 34.29
C THR A 503 29.40 -4.88 33.87
N MET A 504 29.25 -4.25 32.70
CA MET A 504 30.18 -3.22 32.21
C MET A 504 30.19 -1.99 33.12
N VAL A 505 29.01 -1.50 33.49
CA VAL A 505 28.83 -0.31 34.35
C VAL A 505 29.28 -0.61 35.79
N PHE A 506 28.93 -1.78 36.33
CA PHE A 506 29.40 -2.20 37.66
C PHE A 506 30.94 -2.24 37.74
N ALA A 507 31.61 -2.76 36.71
CA ALA A 507 33.07 -2.75 36.66
C ALA A 507 33.62 -1.31 36.60
N ALA A 508 33.03 -0.44 35.77
CA ALA A 508 33.43 0.96 35.61
C ALA A 508 33.31 1.78 36.91
N GLY A 509 32.32 1.48 37.75
CA GLY A 509 32.16 2.11 39.07
C GLY A 509 33.33 1.86 40.02
N PHE A 510 34.03 0.73 39.91
CA PHE A 510 35.23 0.43 40.72
C PHE A 510 36.54 0.78 40.01
N THR A 511 36.55 0.80 38.67
CA THR A 511 37.69 1.20 37.85
C THR A 511 37.55 2.64 37.36
N VAL A 512 37.41 3.57 38.30
CA VAL A 512 37.11 4.96 38.00
C VAL A 512 38.15 5.62 37.07
N PRO A 513 37.73 6.50 36.15
CA PRO A 513 38.63 7.19 35.23
C PRO A 513 39.69 8.01 35.99
N GLY A 514 40.95 7.88 35.58
CA GLY A 514 42.08 8.56 36.23
C GLY A 514 42.62 7.84 37.48
N GLY A 515 41.98 6.76 37.93
CA GLY A 515 42.45 5.95 39.06
C GLY A 515 42.20 6.57 40.43
N ASN A 516 42.59 5.81 41.46
CA ASN A 516 42.48 6.20 42.87
C ASN A 516 43.83 6.60 43.44
N ASN A 517 43.82 7.53 44.38
CA ASN A 517 45.02 7.90 45.11
C ASN A 517 45.46 6.74 46.02
N GLY A 518 46.72 6.32 45.92
CA GLY A 518 47.24 5.11 46.58
C GLY A 518 47.13 5.12 48.11
N ASP A 519 47.14 6.30 48.73
CA ASP A 519 47.17 6.44 50.18
C ASP A 519 45.78 6.48 50.84
N ASN A 520 44.74 6.85 50.10
CA ASN A 520 43.40 7.14 50.66
C ASN A 520 42.26 6.47 49.89
N GLY A 521 42.52 5.92 48.70
CA GLY A 521 41.50 5.33 47.82
C GLY A 521 40.56 6.34 47.16
N ILE A 522 40.79 7.65 47.34
CA ILE A 522 39.93 8.71 46.77
C ILE A 522 40.22 8.87 45.27
N PRO A 523 39.20 8.96 44.40
CA PRO A 523 39.39 9.21 42.97
C PRO A 523 40.15 10.51 42.69
N ILE A 524 41.16 10.46 41.82
CA ILE A 524 42.05 11.62 41.55
C ILE A 524 41.27 12.76 40.85
N LEU A 525 40.30 12.42 40.01
CA LEU A 525 39.51 13.37 39.21
C LEU A 525 38.24 13.87 39.92
N LEU A 526 38.09 13.60 41.23
CA LEU A 526 36.87 13.93 41.99
C LEU A 526 36.49 15.42 41.96
N LYS A 527 37.47 16.32 41.79
CA LYS A 527 37.24 17.78 41.76
C LYS A 527 36.60 18.28 40.46
N PHE A 528 36.58 17.49 39.40
CA PHE A 528 36.01 17.90 38.11
C PHE A 528 34.51 17.63 38.05
N ASN A 529 33.73 18.59 37.56
CA ASN A 529 32.28 18.43 37.41
C ASN A 529 31.89 17.23 36.53
N GLY A 530 32.74 16.83 35.57
CA GLY A 530 32.54 15.63 34.75
C GLY A 530 32.51 14.33 35.57
N PHE A 531 33.13 14.30 36.74
CA PHE A 531 33.19 13.11 37.61
C PHE A 531 31.85 12.85 38.27
N ALA A 532 31.16 13.91 38.71
CA ALA A 532 29.80 13.80 39.21
C ALA A 532 28.83 13.29 38.13
N VAL A 533 28.95 13.79 36.89
CA VAL A 533 28.14 13.31 35.75
C VAL A 533 28.40 11.83 35.45
N PHE A 534 29.66 11.41 35.48
CA PHE A 534 30.05 10.00 35.33
C PHE A 534 29.40 9.12 36.40
N VAL A 535 29.62 9.40 37.69
CA VAL A 535 29.12 8.56 38.79
C VAL A 535 27.59 8.48 38.81
N ILE A 536 26.90 9.61 38.58
CA ILE A 536 25.43 9.63 38.55
C ILE A 536 24.90 8.81 37.37
N SER A 537 25.48 9.00 36.18
CA SER A 537 25.04 8.29 34.98
C SER A 537 25.33 6.78 35.08
N ASP A 538 26.48 6.41 35.65
CA ASP A 538 26.87 5.02 35.91
C ASP A 538 25.90 4.35 36.89
N ALA A 539 25.59 5.00 38.02
CA ALA A 539 24.60 4.49 38.97
C ALA A 539 23.20 4.34 38.34
N VAL A 540 22.73 5.33 37.57
CA VAL A 540 21.44 5.27 36.89
C VAL A 540 21.42 4.13 35.87
N ALA A 541 22.50 3.93 35.11
CA ALA A 541 22.63 2.83 34.18
C ALA A 541 22.53 1.47 34.89
N LEU A 542 23.25 1.29 36.00
CA LEU A 542 23.24 0.05 36.77
C LEU A 542 21.85 -0.28 37.32
N PHE A 543 21.23 0.65 38.05
CA PHE A 543 19.92 0.41 38.67
C PHE A 543 18.82 0.21 37.63
N SER A 544 18.81 1.01 36.56
CA SER A 544 17.84 0.81 35.46
C SER A 544 18.04 -0.52 34.74
N SER A 545 19.28 -0.99 34.59
CA SER A 545 19.55 -2.31 34.02
C SER A 545 19.05 -3.45 34.91
N ILE A 546 19.25 -3.36 36.23
CA ILE A 546 18.73 -4.35 37.19
C ILE A 546 17.19 -4.37 37.18
N ILE A 547 16.54 -3.19 37.15
CA ILE A 547 15.08 -3.10 37.00
C ILE A 547 14.64 -3.79 35.71
N SER A 548 15.35 -3.55 34.60
CA SER A 548 15.07 -4.21 33.31
C SER A 548 15.16 -5.74 33.41
N ILE A 549 16.20 -6.26 34.07
CA ILE A 549 16.39 -7.71 34.28
C ILE A 549 15.22 -8.29 35.09
N ILE A 550 14.85 -7.66 36.20
CA ILE A 550 13.73 -8.10 37.05
C ILE A 550 12.41 -8.11 36.25
N MET A 551 12.17 -7.09 35.43
CA MET A 551 10.96 -7.04 34.59
C MET A 551 10.93 -8.14 33.54
N PHE A 552 12.03 -8.40 32.83
CA PHE A 552 12.11 -9.50 31.86
C PHE A 552 12.03 -10.88 32.55
N LEU A 553 12.60 -11.04 33.74
CA LEU A 553 12.47 -12.26 34.52
C LEU A 553 11.02 -12.49 34.96
N SER A 554 10.31 -11.42 35.31
CA SER A 554 8.86 -11.48 35.60
C SER A 554 8.04 -11.91 34.39
N ILE A 555 8.48 -11.62 33.15
CA ILE A 555 7.84 -12.12 31.93
C ILE A 555 8.09 -13.63 31.79
N LEU A 556 9.33 -14.09 31.95
CA LEU A 556 9.66 -15.52 31.82
C LEU A 556 8.94 -16.41 32.84
N THR A 557 8.69 -15.90 34.04
CA THR A 557 8.02 -16.59 35.16
C THR A 557 6.49 -16.42 35.15
N SER A 558 5.91 -15.72 34.18
CA SER A 558 4.46 -15.53 34.08
C SER A 558 3.73 -16.80 33.61
N ARG A 559 2.43 -16.89 33.92
CA ARG A 559 1.60 -18.07 33.59
C ARG A 559 1.17 -18.15 32.12
N TYR A 560 1.24 -17.03 31.39
CA TYR A 560 0.82 -16.92 29.98
C TYR A 560 -0.65 -17.34 29.74
N ALA A 561 -1.53 -17.10 30.70
CA ALA A 561 -2.97 -17.26 30.46
C ALA A 561 -3.45 -16.19 29.45
N GLU A 562 -4.52 -16.46 28.71
CA GLU A 562 -5.07 -15.50 27.73
C GLU A 562 -5.28 -14.10 28.33
N GLY A 563 -5.80 -14.02 29.55
CA GLY A 563 -6.00 -12.75 30.25
C GLY A 563 -4.70 -11.98 30.56
N ASP A 564 -3.57 -12.66 30.69
CA ASP A 564 -2.28 -12.02 30.98
C ASP A 564 -1.78 -11.20 29.79
N PHE A 565 -2.15 -11.57 28.55
CA PHE A 565 -1.79 -10.85 27.32
C PHE A 565 -2.49 -9.51 27.17
N LEU A 566 -3.55 -9.22 27.94
CA LEU A 566 -4.28 -7.96 27.84
C LEU A 566 -3.53 -6.76 28.38
N VAL A 567 -2.98 -6.88 29.59
CA VAL A 567 -2.37 -5.75 30.31
C VAL A 567 -1.09 -6.18 31.00
N SER A 568 -1.09 -7.30 31.74
CA SER A 568 0.03 -7.72 32.57
C SER A 568 1.33 -7.92 31.77
N LEU A 569 1.30 -8.77 30.74
CA LEU A 569 2.49 -9.07 29.92
C LEU A 569 2.97 -7.85 29.10
N PRO A 570 2.11 -7.13 28.35
CA PRO A 570 2.52 -5.93 27.63
C PRO A 570 3.05 -4.82 28.53
N ALA A 571 2.45 -4.60 29.71
CA ALA A 571 2.94 -3.61 30.67
C ALA A 571 4.33 -3.99 31.22
N LYS A 572 4.56 -5.27 31.55
CA LYS A 572 5.88 -5.73 31.98
C LYS A 572 6.93 -5.52 30.88
N LEU A 573 6.59 -5.86 29.63
CA LEU A 573 7.45 -5.64 28.46
C LEU A 573 7.77 -4.15 28.28
N PHE A 574 6.77 -3.29 28.43
CA PHE A 574 6.92 -1.84 28.32
C PHE A 574 7.89 -1.27 29.35
N PHE A 575 7.69 -1.59 30.63
CA PHE A 575 8.56 -1.12 31.71
C PHE A 575 9.99 -1.70 31.57
N GLY A 576 10.12 -2.97 31.16
CA GLY A 576 11.42 -3.59 30.88
C GLY A 576 12.17 -2.87 29.76
N LEU A 577 11.54 -2.67 28.61
CA LEU A 577 12.14 -1.94 27.48
C LEU A 577 12.47 -0.48 27.85
N THR A 578 11.64 0.16 28.69
CA THR A 578 11.86 1.53 29.16
C THR A 578 13.09 1.63 30.05
N ALA A 579 13.22 0.73 31.02
CA ALA A 579 14.38 0.67 31.88
C ALA A 579 15.66 0.36 31.08
N LEU A 580 15.58 -0.55 30.09
CA LEU A 580 16.68 -0.85 29.19
C LEU A 580 17.13 0.37 28.37
N PHE A 581 16.18 1.16 27.85
CA PHE A 581 16.52 2.37 27.10
C PHE A 581 17.21 3.41 27.98
N VAL A 582 16.71 3.64 29.20
CA VAL A 582 17.34 4.53 30.18
C VAL A 582 18.76 4.05 30.51
N SER A 583 18.95 2.74 30.63
CA SER A 583 20.25 2.12 30.87
C SER A 583 21.24 2.38 29.73
N ILE A 584 20.83 2.18 28.47
CA ILE A 584 21.66 2.44 27.29
C ILE A 584 22.08 3.92 27.20
N VAL A 585 21.13 4.84 27.37
CA VAL A 585 21.40 6.28 27.33
C VAL A 585 22.36 6.68 28.45
N SER A 586 22.13 6.20 29.67
CA SER A 586 22.95 6.56 30.83
C SER A 586 24.36 5.96 30.74
N MET A 587 24.50 4.73 30.23
CA MET A 587 25.80 4.12 29.96
C MET A 587 26.60 4.91 28.92
N LEU A 588 25.97 5.35 27.82
CA LEU A 588 26.64 6.17 26.81
C LEU A 588 27.01 7.55 27.36
N LEU A 589 26.17 8.14 28.21
CA LEU A 589 26.50 9.38 28.92
C LEU A 589 27.71 9.20 29.85
N ALA A 590 27.73 8.14 30.66
CA ALA A 590 28.86 7.79 31.52
C ALA A 590 30.15 7.64 30.67
N PHE A 591 30.07 6.90 29.57
CA PHE A 591 31.18 6.74 28.63
C PHE A 591 31.66 8.08 28.05
N THR A 592 30.77 8.96 27.58
CA THR A 592 31.21 10.28 27.09
C THR A 592 31.84 11.14 28.19
N ALA A 593 31.33 11.07 29.42
CA ALA A 593 31.87 11.80 30.56
C ALA A 593 33.30 11.37 30.91
N THR A 594 33.66 10.08 30.73
CA THR A 594 35.03 9.61 30.95
C THR A 594 36.03 10.25 29.98
N PHE A 595 35.66 10.44 28.70
CA PHE A 595 36.54 11.15 27.75
C PHE A 595 36.71 12.63 28.11
N PHE A 596 35.64 13.31 28.53
CA PHE A 596 35.77 14.70 28.99
C PHE A 596 36.64 14.81 30.26
N LEU A 597 36.63 13.79 31.12
CA LEU A 597 37.48 13.73 32.30
C LEU A 597 38.95 13.50 31.95
N VAL A 598 39.25 12.53 31.08
CA VAL A 598 40.61 12.19 30.67
C VAL A 598 41.27 13.35 29.90
N TYR A 599 40.50 14.05 29.05
CA TYR A 599 40.99 15.19 28.28
C TYR A 599 40.72 16.55 28.95
N SER A 600 40.38 16.58 30.24
CA SER A 600 40.02 17.82 30.96
C SER A 600 41.07 18.93 30.88
N ASN A 601 42.35 18.56 30.75
CA ASN A 601 43.48 19.51 30.65
C ASN A 601 43.82 19.91 29.20
N HIS A 602 43.21 19.28 28.18
CA HIS A 602 43.44 19.57 26.76
C HIS A 602 42.11 19.86 26.07
N THR A 603 41.90 21.10 25.63
CA THR A 603 40.72 21.51 24.84
C THR A 603 40.81 21.03 23.40
N GLY A 604 40.83 19.71 23.22
CA GLY A 604 40.85 19.03 21.95
C GLY A 604 39.46 18.90 21.30
N TRP A 605 39.43 18.66 20.00
CA TRP A 605 38.20 18.39 19.25
C TRP A 605 37.71 16.93 19.45
N GLU A 606 38.57 16.08 20.00
CA GLU A 606 38.39 14.64 20.14
C GLU A 606 37.20 14.25 21.04
N PRO A 607 37.02 14.83 22.26
CA PRO A 607 35.84 14.49 23.10
C PRO A 607 34.52 14.92 22.48
N LYS A 608 34.52 16.03 21.72
CA LYS A 608 33.34 16.53 21.01
C LYS A 608 32.94 15.59 19.86
N LEU A 609 33.93 15.04 19.15
CA LEU A 609 33.70 14.03 18.11
C LEU A 609 33.08 12.75 18.71
N ILE A 610 33.64 12.25 19.82
CA ILE A 610 33.14 11.03 20.47
C ILE A 610 31.72 11.23 21.00
N ALA A 611 31.41 12.40 21.59
CA ALA A 611 30.06 12.74 22.01
C ALA A 611 29.07 12.78 20.83
N ALA A 612 29.48 13.32 19.68
CA ALA A 612 28.66 13.30 18.46
C ALA A 612 28.42 11.86 17.96
N CYS A 613 29.44 11.00 17.96
CA CYS A 613 29.31 9.61 17.58
C CYS A 613 28.43 8.81 18.55
N ALA A 614 28.50 9.08 19.87
CA ALA A 614 27.64 8.45 20.88
C ALA A 614 26.15 8.81 20.72
N GLY A 615 25.84 9.95 20.11
CA GLY A 615 24.47 10.35 19.77
C GLY A 615 23.83 9.48 18.68
N ILE A 616 24.62 8.89 17.78
CA ILE A 616 24.12 8.10 16.65
C ILE A 616 23.40 6.82 17.13
N PRO A 617 23.98 5.96 18.00
CA PRO A 617 23.28 4.80 18.56
C PRO A 617 22.01 5.16 19.33
N ILE A 618 22.00 6.27 20.08
CA ILE A 618 20.82 6.72 20.84
C ILE A 618 19.69 7.08 19.88
N ALA A 619 19.99 7.85 18.83
CA ALA A 619 19.03 8.22 17.81
C ALA A 619 18.50 7.00 17.03
N LEU A 620 19.40 6.08 16.66
CA LEU A 620 19.04 4.83 15.97
C LEU A 620 18.13 3.95 16.83
N PHE A 621 18.49 3.72 18.10
CA PHE A 621 17.68 2.90 19.00
C PHE A 621 16.30 3.53 19.22
N GLY A 622 16.26 4.83 19.48
CA GLY A 622 15.01 5.58 19.63
C GLY A 622 14.12 5.46 18.38
N CYS A 623 14.70 5.62 17.18
CA CYS A 623 13.93 5.53 15.93
C CYS A 623 13.41 4.12 15.63
N LEU A 624 14.23 3.08 15.86
CA LEU A 624 13.87 1.70 15.56
C LEU A 624 12.87 1.13 16.56
N GLN A 625 13.02 1.43 17.85
CA GLN A 625 12.18 0.90 18.92
C GLN A 625 10.90 1.72 19.15
N TYR A 626 10.83 2.96 18.65
CA TYR A 626 9.66 3.82 18.82
C TYR A 626 8.36 3.16 18.34
N LYS A 627 8.38 2.43 17.22
CA LYS A 627 7.17 1.77 16.71
C LYS A 627 6.65 0.73 17.71
N LEU A 628 7.54 -0.14 18.20
CA LEU A 628 7.19 -1.16 19.20
C LEU A 628 6.68 -0.51 20.49
N TRP A 629 7.37 0.52 20.98
CA TRP A 629 6.97 1.28 22.17
C TRP A 629 5.61 1.95 22.03
N PHE A 630 5.39 2.64 20.91
CA PHE A 630 4.13 3.29 20.62
C PHE A 630 2.99 2.27 20.49
N ASP A 631 3.24 1.15 19.81
CA ASP A 631 2.26 0.07 19.66
C ASP A 631 1.88 -0.51 21.03
N VAL A 632 2.86 -0.82 21.90
CA VAL A 632 2.62 -1.33 23.25
C VAL A 632 1.90 -0.31 24.13
N ALA A 633 2.33 0.95 24.12
CA ALA A 633 1.71 2.02 24.90
C ALA A 633 0.28 2.32 24.43
N LYS A 634 0.06 2.42 23.12
CA LYS A 634 -1.27 2.60 22.54
C LYS A 634 -2.17 1.41 22.87
N SER A 635 -1.70 0.19 22.67
CA SER A 635 -2.46 -1.02 22.96
C SER A 635 -2.87 -1.11 24.44
N THR A 636 -1.94 -0.77 25.34
CA THR A 636 -2.17 -0.89 26.80
C THR A 636 -3.02 0.24 27.38
N TYR A 637 -2.82 1.49 26.93
CA TYR A 637 -3.41 2.68 27.55
C TYR A 637 -4.50 3.37 26.70
N SER A 638 -4.50 3.21 25.37
CA SER A 638 -5.49 3.81 24.47
C SER A 638 -6.69 2.90 24.19
N SER A 639 -6.73 1.69 24.77
CA SER A 639 -7.79 0.69 24.55
C SER A 639 -9.17 1.14 25.01
N ARG A 640 -9.25 2.15 25.88
CA ARG A 640 -10.52 2.79 26.28
C ARG A 640 -11.20 3.59 25.16
N PHE A 641 -10.59 3.70 23.97
CA PHE A 641 -11.04 4.63 22.91
C PHE A 641 -11.45 3.98 21.58
N PHE A 642 -11.46 2.63 21.45
CA PHE A 642 -11.71 1.94 20.18
C PHE A 642 -13.12 2.13 19.59
N LEU A 643 -14.15 2.28 20.44
CA LEU A 643 -15.55 2.47 20.04
C LEU A 643 -16.09 3.86 20.39
N ARG A 644 -15.26 4.91 20.30
CA ARG A 644 -15.82 6.27 20.36
C ARG A 644 -16.75 6.49 19.15
N PRO A 645 -17.86 7.23 19.30
CA PRO A 645 -18.73 7.56 18.18
C PRO A 645 -17.89 8.19 17.07
N GLY A 646 -17.90 7.55 15.89
CA GLY A 646 -17.21 8.05 14.71
C GLY A 646 -17.75 9.40 14.27
N LYS A 647 -16.93 10.19 13.57
CA LYS A 647 -17.36 11.49 13.01
C LYS A 647 -18.36 11.34 11.86
N HIS A 648 -18.37 10.20 11.18
CA HIS A 648 -19.30 9.93 10.07
C HIS A 648 -20.68 9.70 10.63
N LYS A 649 -21.63 10.59 10.35
CA LYS A 649 -23.01 10.49 10.81
C LYS A 649 -23.85 9.75 9.77
N LEU A 650 -24.55 8.70 10.17
CA LEU A 650 -25.58 8.00 9.40
C LEU A 650 -26.82 8.87 9.17
N PHE A 651 -27.18 9.68 10.18
CA PHE A 651 -28.34 10.58 10.18
C PHE A 651 -27.93 12.01 10.50
#